data_AF-A0A5E4QL00-F1
#
_entry.id   AF-A0A5E4QL00-F1
#
_cell.length_a   1.000
_cell.length_b   1.000
_cell.length_c   1.000
_cell.angle_alpha   90.00
_cell.angle_beta   90.00
_cell.angle_gamma   90.00
#
_symmetry.space_group_name_H-M   'P 1'
#
loop_
_entity.id
_entity.type
_entity.pdbx_description
1 polymer ?
#
loop_
_entity_poly.entity_id
_entity_poly.type
_entity_poly.pdbx_seq_one_letter_code
_entity_poly.pdbx_strand_id
1 'polypeptide(L)'
;MSVSEKVSLSDALSNVDVLDELTLPDEQPCIEAAPCSILYQANFDTNFEDRNGFVTGIAKYIEEATIHANLNELLEEGNAHAVMLYTWRCCSRAIPQPRSNEQPDRVHIYERTVQVLAPEVDKLLQFMYFQRKAIERFCGEVRRLCHAEKRRDFVSEAYLLTLGKFVNMFAVLDELKNMKSSVKNDYSTYRRAAQFLKVMSDSQSLQESQNLSMFLATQNKIRDTVKDALEKINGYEDLLADVVNICVQMFETKMYLTPSEKHMLVKVMGFGLFLMDSEACNINRLDQKKKIKLDRIDRIFKNLEVVPLFGDMQIAPFNYIKRSKHYDPSKWPLSSSPNPPSPQADLMVHLPQIREEHQNYISELSRYSNEVTTTFKEAGSDSENKAVTELCLRGLHLLSSWCSVLTELCSWKLLHPTDHTTNPRCPPEAEEYERATRYNYSSEEKFAMIEVIAMIKGLQVLMSRMETVFTDAARRSIYAELQDFVQLILREPLRKAIKNKKDLIRSIIVSVRETCGDWARGCEPQQDPALRGKKDAEASFTIKVPRRNVGPSSTQLYMVRTQLEALISDKSGGRRTLRKDLDATTLQQIEAFHRQSFYWTYLLNLADFLSKCCDLSQLWYREFYLEMTMGRKVNVMRHNHNEECNDLITMEKRIQFPIEMSMPWILTDHILKSKEPAMMEYVLYPLDLYNDSAQYALTVFKKQFLYDEVEAEVNLCFDQFVYKLSELVYAHYKQLASRLRNGLTRICIAPSTQRSQSFVGPQHLHALVRLLGYQGVAVVVSELLGVARGLLHGTLAQFTRALAAAMPRHCKLPRYDYGDLLTRERLCCGLSLFSVVLRRLRACLVAPQWPAPPTSHHAPLHTDDTTEFHRELFGEGLHWAGCTIIALLGQQRRFEALDFCYHILRIFSVLARHLAAVDEDRGGVEHVRCFPPPSTTQHVG
;
A
#
# COMPACT_ATOMS: atom_id res chain seq x y z
N MET A 1 5.08 5.28 60.91
CA MET A 1 6.30 6.07 60.64
C MET A 1 7.01 5.38 59.48
N SER A 2 6.97 5.95 58.28
CA SER A 2 7.74 5.42 57.15
C SER A 2 9.20 5.87 57.28
N VAL A 3 10.12 4.92 57.19
CA VAL A 3 11.54 5.24 57.05
C VAL A 3 11.74 5.75 55.62
N SER A 4 12.21 6.98 55.49
CA SER A 4 12.69 7.50 54.21
C SER A 4 14.00 6.78 53.89
N GLU A 5 13.96 5.84 52.95
CA GLU A 5 15.18 5.38 52.29
C GLU A 5 15.77 6.56 51.52
N LYS A 6 17.03 6.87 51.83
CA LYS A 6 17.78 7.90 51.11
C LYS A 6 18.33 7.26 49.84
N VAL A 7 17.65 7.49 48.73
CA VAL A 7 18.16 7.21 47.37
C VAL A 7 19.58 7.77 47.27
N SER A 8 20.54 6.97 46.83
CA SER A 8 21.92 7.45 46.73
C SER A 8 22.06 8.39 45.53
N LEU A 9 23.08 9.26 45.54
CA LEU A 9 23.38 10.10 44.38
C LEU A 9 23.71 9.26 43.14
N SER A 10 24.26 8.05 43.33
CA SER A 10 24.55 7.10 42.25
C SER A 10 23.26 6.56 41.61
N ASP A 11 22.26 6.21 42.41
CA ASP A 11 20.97 5.72 41.91
C ASP A 11 20.19 6.86 41.24
N ALA A 12 20.27 8.07 41.79
CA ALA A 12 19.65 9.26 41.21
C ALA A 12 20.29 9.63 39.85
N LEU A 13 21.61 9.53 39.71
CA LEU A 13 22.31 9.73 38.45
C LEU A 13 22.01 8.60 37.45
N SER A 14 22.05 7.33 37.88
CA SER A 14 21.68 6.20 37.02
C SER A 14 20.26 6.32 36.46
N ASN A 15 19.30 6.84 37.24
CA ASN A 15 17.94 7.10 36.77
C ASN A 15 17.84 8.27 35.77
N VAL A 16 18.83 9.17 35.75
CA VAL A 16 18.93 10.26 34.76
C VAL A 16 19.66 9.79 33.51
N ASP A 17 20.72 8.97 33.64
CA ASP A 17 21.42 8.37 32.51
C ASP A 17 20.46 7.48 31.67
N VAL A 18 19.53 6.76 32.33
CA VAL A 18 18.44 6.02 31.68
C VAL A 18 17.46 6.91 30.90
N LEU A 19 17.34 8.21 31.23
CA LEU A 19 16.54 9.18 30.48
C LEU A 19 17.30 9.72 29.26
N ASP A 20 18.63 9.79 29.30
CA ASP A 20 19.47 10.18 28.16
C ASP A 20 19.68 9.01 27.17
N GLU A 21 19.64 7.75 27.63
CA GLU A 21 19.58 6.55 26.77
C GLU A 21 18.19 6.30 26.17
N LEU A 22 17.17 7.03 26.62
CA LEU A 22 15.79 6.86 26.19
C LEU A 22 15.61 7.42 24.79
N THR A 23 15.76 6.55 23.78
CA THR A 23 15.46 6.89 22.38
C THR A 23 14.02 7.39 22.30
N LEU A 24 13.85 8.70 22.12
CA LEU A 24 12.57 9.30 21.82
C LEU A 24 12.03 8.59 20.57
N PRO A 25 10.84 7.95 20.62
CA PRO A 25 10.26 7.40 19.42
C PRO A 25 9.94 8.57 18.51
N ASP A 26 10.66 8.65 17.39
CA ASP A 26 10.23 9.48 16.27
C ASP A 26 8.81 8.98 15.90
N GLU A 27 7.81 9.86 15.92
CA GLU A 27 6.42 9.49 15.55
C GLU A 27 6.27 9.16 14.05
N GLN A 28 7.39 8.97 13.35
CA GLN A 28 7.41 8.45 11.99
C GLN A 28 6.89 7.01 11.98
N PRO A 29 5.99 6.64 11.04
CA PRO A 29 5.67 5.24 10.81
C PRO A 29 6.95 4.46 10.50
N CYS A 30 7.05 3.23 10.99
CA CYS A 30 8.18 2.35 10.66
C CYS A 30 8.08 1.94 9.19
N ILE A 31 8.78 2.67 8.32
CA ILE A 31 8.76 2.50 6.86
C ILE A 31 9.58 1.27 6.41
N GLU A 32 10.53 0.81 7.23
CA GLU A 32 11.26 -0.43 6.94
C GLU A 32 10.37 -1.66 7.20
N ALA A 33 10.10 -2.41 6.13
CA ALA A 33 9.62 -3.78 6.22
C ALA A 33 10.63 -4.63 7.02
N ALA A 34 10.14 -5.60 7.78
CA ALA A 34 11.00 -6.49 8.55
C ALA A 34 12.06 -7.14 7.62
N PRO A 35 13.37 -7.08 7.96
CA PRO A 35 14.41 -7.51 7.05
C PRO A 35 14.26 -9.00 6.76
N CYS A 36 13.88 -9.31 5.51
CA CYS A 36 13.74 -10.67 4.99
C CYS A 36 15.11 -11.35 4.80
N SER A 37 15.81 -11.53 5.91
CA SER A 37 16.69 -12.69 6.08
C SER A 37 15.89 -13.94 5.73
N ILE A 38 16.54 -14.92 5.10
CA ILE A 38 15.91 -16.22 4.79
C ILE A 38 15.29 -16.77 6.07
N LEU A 39 13.96 -16.73 6.17
CA LEU A 39 13.23 -16.89 7.42
C LEU A 39 13.22 -18.37 7.83
N TYR A 40 14.27 -18.78 8.55
CA TYR A 40 14.35 -20.10 9.15
C TYR A 40 13.41 -20.16 10.36
N GLN A 41 12.12 -20.41 10.09
CA GLN A 41 11.15 -20.73 11.12
C GLN A 41 11.35 -22.18 11.56
N ALA A 42 11.73 -22.38 12.83
CA ALA A 42 11.75 -23.70 13.43
C ALA A 42 10.32 -24.15 13.72
N ASN A 43 9.77 -25.03 12.86
CA ASN A 43 8.54 -25.74 13.16
C ASN A 43 8.83 -26.85 14.19
N PHE A 44 8.19 -26.78 15.35
CA PHE A 44 8.31 -27.78 16.42
C PHE A 44 7.13 -28.78 16.43
N ASP A 45 6.18 -28.70 15.49
CA ASP A 45 5.14 -29.71 15.34
C ASP A 45 5.69 -30.97 14.66
N THR A 46 5.67 -32.08 15.38
CA THR A 46 6.16 -33.39 14.94
C THR A 46 5.14 -34.21 14.15
N ASN A 47 3.95 -33.66 13.84
CA ASN A 47 2.79 -34.43 13.30
C ASN A 47 2.56 -35.75 14.07
N PHE A 48 2.75 -35.68 15.39
CA PHE A 48 2.66 -36.78 16.32
C PHE A 48 3.70 -37.91 16.18
N GLU A 49 4.85 -37.75 15.51
CA GLU A 49 5.87 -38.81 15.38
C GLU A 49 6.26 -39.47 16.73
N ASP A 50 6.38 -38.66 17.78
CA ASP A 50 6.69 -39.06 19.16
C ASP A 50 5.52 -39.70 19.93
N ARG A 51 4.37 -39.96 19.28
CA ARG A 51 3.19 -40.63 19.90
C ARG A 51 3.53 -41.96 20.57
N ASN A 52 4.51 -42.68 20.03
CA ASN A 52 5.00 -43.96 20.57
C ASN A 52 5.80 -43.82 21.88
N GLY A 53 6.15 -42.60 22.31
CA GLY A 53 6.71 -42.33 23.63
C GLY A 53 5.66 -42.35 24.75
N PHE A 54 4.38 -42.09 24.44
CA PHE A 54 3.29 -41.97 25.42
C PHE A 54 2.52 -43.29 25.59
N VAL A 55 3.24 -44.41 25.67
CA VAL A 55 2.72 -45.80 25.69
C VAL A 55 1.73 -46.07 26.84
N THR A 56 1.71 -45.25 27.89
CA THR A 56 0.78 -45.42 29.02
C THR A 56 -0.66 -44.97 28.72
N GLY A 57 -0.89 -44.27 27.60
CA GLY A 57 -2.22 -43.87 27.17
C GLY A 57 -3.12 -45.02 26.73
N ILE A 58 -4.44 -44.81 26.79
CA ILE A 58 -5.41 -45.77 26.22
C ILE A 58 -5.14 -45.90 24.72
N ALA A 59 -4.76 -47.11 24.27
CA ALA A 59 -4.29 -47.40 22.91
C ALA A 59 -5.18 -46.82 21.78
N LYS A 60 -6.50 -46.71 22.00
CA LYS A 60 -7.45 -46.05 21.10
C LYS A 60 -6.99 -44.66 20.66
N TYR A 61 -6.50 -43.82 21.58
CA TYR A 61 -6.11 -42.44 21.25
C TYR A 61 -4.82 -42.37 20.44
N ILE A 62 -3.91 -43.34 20.61
CA ILE A 62 -2.67 -43.46 19.83
C ILE A 62 -2.99 -43.96 18.40
N GLU A 63 -3.94 -44.88 18.26
CA GLU A 63 -4.50 -45.28 16.95
C GLU A 63 -5.18 -44.08 16.25
N GLU A 64 -6.01 -43.32 16.96
CA GLU A 64 -6.68 -42.13 16.44
C GLU A 64 -5.68 -41.05 16.00
N ALA A 65 -4.67 -40.73 16.82
CA ALA A 65 -3.59 -39.81 16.45
C ALA A 65 -2.80 -40.31 15.22
N THR A 66 -2.59 -41.63 15.11
CA THR A 66 -1.91 -42.22 13.94
C THR A 66 -2.73 -42.06 12.67
N ILE A 67 -4.03 -42.33 12.71
CA ILE A 67 -4.89 -42.13 11.54
C ILE A 67 -4.97 -40.63 11.20
N HIS A 68 -5.05 -39.75 12.19
CA HIS A 68 -5.05 -38.29 12.01
C HIS A 68 -3.79 -37.79 11.30
N ALA A 69 -2.59 -38.22 11.72
CA ALA A 69 -1.33 -37.84 11.06
C ALA A 69 -1.31 -38.17 9.56
N ASN A 70 -1.70 -39.41 9.21
CA ASN A 70 -1.81 -39.87 7.82
C ASN A 70 -2.86 -39.08 7.01
N LEU A 71 -3.90 -38.57 7.67
CA LEU A 71 -4.91 -37.71 7.04
C LEU A 71 -4.38 -36.29 6.80
N ASN A 72 -3.54 -35.75 7.69
CA ASN A 72 -2.91 -34.44 7.51
C ASN A 72 -1.94 -34.44 6.31
N GLU A 73 -1.10 -35.48 6.17
CA GLU A 73 -0.20 -35.65 5.02
C GLU A 73 -0.95 -35.64 3.67
N LEU A 74 -2.12 -36.29 3.61
CA LEU A 74 -2.99 -36.29 2.43
C LEU A 74 -3.63 -34.92 2.14
N LEU A 75 -3.87 -34.08 3.16
CA LEU A 75 -4.34 -32.70 2.98
C LEU A 75 -3.23 -31.81 2.41
N GLU A 76 -1.98 -32.03 2.82
CA GLU A 76 -0.81 -31.33 2.26
C GLU A 76 -0.54 -31.73 0.81
N GLU A 77 -0.57 -33.03 0.49
CA GLU A 77 -0.50 -33.57 -0.88
C GLU A 77 -1.62 -32.97 -1.76
N GLY A 78 -2.84 -32.85 -1.21
CA GLY A 78 -3.97 -32.21 -1.87
C GLY A 78 -3.80 -30.71 -2.09
N ASN A 79 -3.22 -29.98 -1.13
CA ASN A 79 -2.92 -28.56 -1.29
C ASN A 79 -1.85 -28.32 -2.38
N ALA A 80 -0.84 -29.18 -2.46
CA ALA A 80 0.16 -29.12 -3.53
C ALA A 80 -0.48 -29.31 -4.93
N HIS A 81 -1.46 -30.22 -5.06
CA HIS A 81 -2.25 -30.36 -6.28
C HIS A 81 -3.18 -29.16 -6.56
N ALA A 82 -3.74 -28.52 -5.53
CA ALA A 82 -4.52 -27.29 -5.70
C ALA A 82 -3.66 -26.14 -6.23
N VAL A 83 -2.46 -25.92 -5.66
CA VAL A 83 -1.45 -24.99 -6.15
C VAL A 83 -1.07 -25.29 -7.61
N MET A 84 -0.83 -26.56 -7.94
CA MET A 84 -0.51 -27.00 -9.31
C MET A 84 -1.62 -26.64 -10.30
N LEU A 85 -2.89 -26.92 -9.97
CA LEU A 85 -4.03 -26.59 -10.84
C LEU A 85 -4.20 -25.07 -10.99
N TYR A 86 -4.17 -24.33 -9.89
CA TYR A 86 -4.37 -22.88 -9.87
C TYR A 86 -3.32 -22.15 -10.71
N THR A 87 -2.04 -22.50 -10.53
CA THR A 87 -0.90 -21.91 -11.25
C THR A 87 -0.67 -22.50 -12.64
N TRP A 88 -1.54 -23.40 -13.13
CA TRP A 88 -1.43 -23.95 -14.47
C TRP A 88 -1.84 -22.92 -15.53
N ARG A 89 -0.88 -22.52 -16.37
CA ARG A 89 -1.12 -21.71 -17.57
C ARG A 89 -0.91 -22.55 -18.83
N CYS A 90 -1.70 -22.28 -19.87
CA CYS A 90 -1.81 -23.15 -21.06
C CYS A 90 -0.51 -23.18 -21.90
N CYS A 91 0.23 -24.28 -21.84
CA CYS A 91 1.43 -24.48 -22.67
C CYS A 91 1.08 -24.57 -24.17
N SER A 92 -0.06 -25.17 -24.52
CA SER A 92 -0.49 -25.34 -25.92
C SER A 92 -0.91 -24.04 -26.62
N ARG A 93 -1.06 -22.92 -25.88
CA ARG A 93 -1.16 -21.56 -26.46
C ARG A 93 0.18 -20.97 -26.92
N ALA A 94 1.30 -21.52 -26.45
CA ALA A 94 2.66 -21.13 -26.84
C ALA A 94 3.27 -22.06 -27.90
N ILE A 95 2.85 -23.33 -27.93
CA ILE A 95 3.30 -24.32 -28.93
C ILE A 95 2.77 -23.95 -30.33
N PRO A 96 3.63 -23.91 -31.38
CA PRO A 96 3.19 -23.66 -32.74
C PRO A 96 2.36 -24.85 -33.26
N GLN A 97 1.14 -24.59 -33.73
CA GLN A 97 0.31 -25.65 -34.30
C GLN A 97 0.66 -25.89 -35.78
N PRO A 98 0.79 -27.15 -36.23
CA PRO A 98 1.08 -27.46 -37.62
C PRO A 98 -0.11 -27.05 -38.51
N ARG A 99 0.17 -26.26 -39.56
CA ARG A 99 -0.86 -25.62 -40.40
C ARG A 99 -1.41 -26.53 -41.49
N SER A 100 -0.63 -27.51 -41.94
CA SER A 100 -1.01 -28.50 -42.95
C SER A 100 -0.39 -29.86 -42.63
N ASN A 101 -0.92 -30.92 -43.26
CA ASN A 101 -0.35 -32.26 -43.11
C ASN A 101 1.05 -32.40 -43.73
N GLU A 102 1.37 -31.53 -44.71
CA GLU A 102 2.57 -31.52 -45.54
C GLU A 102 3.70 -30.64 -44.99
N GLN A 103 3.47 -29.96 -43.86
CA GLN A 103 4.48 -29.08 -43.26
C GLN A 103 5.74 -29.89 -42.84
N PRO A 104 6.95 -29.52 -43.31
CA PRO A 104 8.16 -30.33 -43.10
C PRO A 104 8.52 -30.47 -41.61
N ASP A 105 8.41 -29.38 -40.84
CA ASP A 105 8.75 -29.37 -39.42
C ASP A 105 7.72 -30.07 -38.51
N ARG A 106 6.64 -30.63 -39.08
CA ARG A 106 5.52 -31.21 -38.32
C ARG A 106 5.95 -32.31 -37.34
N VAL A 107 6.88 -33.17 -37.76
CA VAL A 107 7.44 -34.23 -36.89
C VAL A 107 8.19 -33.58 -35.73
N HIS A 108 9.07 -32.62 -36.01
CA HIS A 108 9.85 -31.91 -35.00
C HIS A 108 8.97 -31.15 -33.99
N ILE A 109 7.92 -30.48 -34.47
CA ILE A 109 6.93 -29.81 -33.62
C ILE A 109 6.29 -30.81 -32.66
N TYR A 110 5.88 -31.99 -33.13
CA TYR A 110 5.29 -33.01 -32.25
C TYR A 110 6.31 -33.65 -31.29
N GLU A 111 7.57 -33.87 -31.70
CA GLU A 111 8.63 -34.36 -30.82
C GLU A 111 8.87 -33.39 -29.66
N ARG A 112 9.01 -32.10 -29.96
CA ARG A 112 9.14 -31.04 -28.94
C ARG A 112 7.88 -30.88 -28.10
N THR A 113 6.69 -31.05 -28.69
CA THR A 113 5.41 -31.04 -27.96
C THR A 113 5.35 -32.14 -26.92
N VAL A 114 5.74 -33.38 -27.27
CA VAL A 114 5.81 -34.50 -26.33
C VAL A 114 6.89 -34.25 -25.28
N GLN A 115 8.08 -33.77 -25.68
CA GLN A 115 9.18 -33.48 -24.75
C GLN A 115 8.81 -32.45 -23.68
N VAL A 116 8.07 -31.39 -24.04
CA VAL A 116 7.66 -30.32 -23.12
C VAL A 116 6.46 -30.74 -22.27
N LEU A 117 5.47 -31.44 -22.84
CA LEU A 117 4.23 -31.74 -22.13
C LEU A 117 4.25 -33.06 -21.35
N ALA A 118 5.14 -34.02 -21.64
CA ALA A 118 5.17 -35.29 -20.91
C ALA A 118 5.31 -35.12 -19.38
N PRO A 119 6.27 -34.33 -18.84
CA PRO A 119 6.40 -34.15 -17.40
C PRO A 119 5.20 -33.46 -16.76
N GLU A 120 4.47 -32.64 -17.52
CA GLU A 120 3.24 -31.99 -17.05
C GLU A 120 2.07 -32.99 -17.03
N VAL A 121 1.96 -33.86 -18.04
CA VAL A 121 0.96 -34.93 -18.08
C VAL A 121 1.17 -35.96 -16.97
N ASP A 122 2.41 -36.24 -16.58
CA ASP A 122 2.72 -37.08 -15.42
C ASP A 122 2.14 -36.49 -14.12
N LYS A 123 2.19 -35.17 -13.93
CA LYS A 123 1.53 -34.49 -12.79
C LYS A 123 0.00 -34.61 -12.83
N LEU A 124 -0.60 -34.63 -14.03
CA LEU A 124 -2.04 -34.85 -14.21
C LEU A 124 -2.45 -36.31 -13.92
N LEU A 125 -1.59 -37.28 -14.27
CA LEU A 125 -1.76 -38.67 -13.87
C LEU A 125 -1.66 -38.83 -12.34
N GLN A 126 -0.63 -38.23 -11.72
CA GLN A 126 -0.49 -38.18 -10.26
C GLN A 126 -1.74 -37.57 -9.60
N PHE A 127 -2.25 -36.44 -10.09
CA PHE A 127 -3.50 -35.84 -9.58
C PHE A 127 -4.72 -36.77 -9.73
N MET A 128 -4.87 -37.45 -10.88
CA MET A 128 -5.95 -38.41 -11.11
C MET A 128 -5.87 -39.62 -10.15
N TYR A 129 -4.67 -40.09 -9.83
CA TYR A 129 -4.45 -41.16 -8.84
C TYR A 129 -4.65 -40.67 -7.41
N PHE A 130 -4.13 -39.49 -7.06
CA PHE A 130 -4.26 -38.85 -5.77
C PHE A 130 -5.74 -38.67 -5.38
N GLN A 131 -6.56 -38.05 -6.24
CA GLN A 131 -7.97 -37.82 -5.89
C GLN A 131 -8.71 -39.15 -5.64
N ARG A 132 -8.35 -40.22 -6.36
CA ARG A 132 -8.95 -41.55 -6.14
C ARG A 132 -8.53 -42.14 -4.79
N LYS A 133 -7.23 -42.15 -4.49
CA LYS A 133 -6.62 -42.56 -3.21
C LYS A 133 -7.25 -41.79 -2.04
N ALA A 134 -7.40 -40.47 -2.18
CA ALA A 134 -7.98 -39.59 -1.17
C ALA A 134 -9.47 -39.88 -0.93
N ILE A 135 -10.29 -40.05 -1.98
CA ILE A 135 -11.71 -40.43 -1.86
C ILE A 135 -11.85 -41.81 -1.20
N GLU A 136 -11.08 -42.81 -1.66
CA GLU A 136 -11.11 -44.16 -1.12
C GLU A 136 -10.72 -44.19 0.37
N ARG A 137 -9.69 -43.44 0.77
CA ARG A 137 -9.28 -43.31 2.17
C ARG A 137 -10.32 -42.60 3.02
N PHE A 138 -10.85 -41.47 2.55
CA PHE A 138 -11.88 -40.70 3.24
C PHE A 138 -13.17 -41.51 3.44
N CYS A 139 -13.68 -42.14 2.37
CA CYS A 139 -14.86 -43.02 2.45
C CYS A 139 -14.58 -44.29 3.28
N GLY A 140 -13.34 -44.78 3.32
CA GLY A 140 -12.91 -45.84 4.24
C GLY A 140 -13.06 -45.44 5.70
N GLU A 141 -12.61 -44.24 6.08
CA GLU A 141 -12.75 -43.69 7.43
C GLU A 141 -14.21 -43.39 7.79
N VAL A 142 -14.99 -42.80 6.88
CA VAL A 142 -16.44 -42.60 7.07
C VAL A 142 -17.12 -43.95 7.33
N ARG A 143 -16.81 -44.99 6.55
CA ARG A 143 -17.34 -46.36 6.77
C ARG A 143 -16.92 -46.94 8.12
N ARG A 144 -15.69 -46.68 8.58
CA ARG A 144 -15.17 -47.14 9.89
C ARG A 144 -15.91 -46.47 11.05
N LEU A 145 -16.20 -45.17 10.96
CA LEU A 145 -16.90 -44.40 11.99
C LEU A 145 -18.43 -44.62 12.00
N CYS A 146 -19.03 -44.90 10.84
CA CYS A 146 -20.47 -45.16 10.71
C CYS A 146 -20.87 -46.60 11.11
N HIS A 147 -19.92 -47.49 11.40
CA HIS A 147 -20.22 -48.86 11.88
C HIS A 147 -21.10 -48.82 13.14
N ALA A 148 -22.12 -49.69 13.23
CA ALA A 148 -23.19 -49.59 14.23
C ALA A 148 -22.72 -49.55 15.70
N GLU A 149 -21.59 -50.20 15.99
CA GLU A 149 -20.93 -50.13 17.31
C GLU A 149 -20.12 -48.84 17.48
N LYS A 150 -19.22 -48.53 16.52
CA LYS A 150 -18.34 -47.35 16.56
C LYS A 150 -19.08 -46.01 16.46
N ARG A 151 -20.29 -46.00 15.89
CA ARG A 151 -21.17 -44.82 15.85
C ARG A 151 -21.64 -44.38 17.25
N ARG A 152 -21.49 -45.22 18.27
CA ARG A 152 -21.73 -44.89 19.69
C ARG A 152 -20.46 -44.48 20.43
N ASP A 153 -19.29 -44.64 19.83
CA ASP A 153 -18.03 -44.24 20.43
C ASP A 153 -17.79 -42.74 20.30
N PHE A 154 -17.02 -42.20 21.24
CA PHE A 154 -16.46 -40.86 21.14
C PHE A 154 -15.49 -40.75 19.94
N VAL A 155 -15.59 -39.64 19.22
CA VAL A 155 -14.73 -39.18 18.12
C VAL A 155 -14.37 -37.73 18.43
N SER A 156 -13.10 -37.33 18.33
CA SER A 156 -12.65 -35.99 18.72
C SER A 156 -13.11 -34.88 17.76
N GLU A 157 -13.32 -33.68 18.32
CA GLU A 157 -13.60 -32.43 17.59
C GLU A 157 -12.51 -32.16 16.53
N ALA A 158 -11.25 -32.42 16.87
CA ALA A 158 -10.12 -32.26 15.96
C ALA A 158 -10.19 -33.21 14.77
N TYR A 159 -10.57 -34.49 14.98
CA TYR A 159 -10.73 -35.46 13.90
C TYR A 159 -11.94 -35.13 13.01
N LEU A 160 -13.06 -34.69 13.60
CA LEU A 160 -14.22 -34.20 12.84
C LEU A 160 -13.88 -32.97 11.99
N LEU A 161 -13.07 -32.04 12.52
CA LEU A 161 -12.61 -30.87 11.78
C LEU A 161 -11.70 -31.26 10.60
N THR A 162 -10.83 -32.26 10.78
CA THR A 162 -9.99 -32.80 9.70
C THR A 162 -10.84 -33.51 8.63
N LEU A 163 -11.88 -34.26 8.98
CA LEU A 163 -12.86 -34.75 7.99
C LEU A 163 -13.56 -33.60 7.24
N GLY A 164 -13.84 -32.48 7.93
CA GLY A 164 -14.28 -31.22 7.30
C GLY A 164 -13.26 -30.66 6.31
N LYS A 165 -11.97 -30.62 6.67
CA LYS A 165 -10.88 -30.20 5.77
C LYS A 165 -10.83 -31.04 4.49
N PHE A 166 -11.06 -32.36 4.57
CA PHE A 166 -11.18 -33.23 3.38
C PHE A 166 -12.37 -32.85 2.49
N VAL A 167 -13.55 -32.62 3.08
CA VAL A 167 -14.74 -32.16 2.36
C VAL A 167 -14.45 -30.84 1.61
N ASN A 168 -13.80 -29.87 2.27
CA ASN A 168 -13.34 -28.63 1.63
C ASN A 168 -12.28 -28.88 0.53
N MET A 169 -11.30 -29.76 0.76
CA MET A 169 -10.27 -30.10 -0.23
C MET A 169 -10.87 -30.65 -1.52
N PHE A 170 -11.86 -31.55 -1.43
CA PHE A 170 -12.53 -32.08 -2.61
C PHE A 170 -13.28 -30.98 -3.39
N ALA A 171 -13.92 -30.03 -2.70
CA ALA A 171 -14.56 -28.88 -3.35
C ALA A 171 -13.54 -27.97 -4.08
N VAL A 172 -12.43 -27.64 -3.42
CA VAL A 172 -11.34 -26.83 -4.01
C VAL A 172 -10.78 -27.49 -5.27
N LEU A 173 -10.44 -28.79 -5.20
CA LEU A 173 -9.85 -29.52 -6.33
C LEU A 173 -10.82 -29.70 -7.51
N ASP A 174 -12.10 -29.92 -7.24
CA ASP A 174 -13.11 -30.10 -8.29
C ASP A 174 -13.41 -28.79 -9.02
N GLU A 175 -13.57 -27.67 -8.30
CA GLU A 175 -13.81 -26.38 -8.94
C GLU A 175 -12.57 -25.85 -9.66
N LEU A 176 -11.36 -25.96 -9.10
CA LEU A 176 -10.11 -25.63 -9.82
C LEU A 176 -9.99 -26.44 -11.13
N LYS A 177 -10.31 -27.75 -11.08
CA LYS A 177 -10.35 -28.61 -12.26
C LYS A 177 -11.45 -28.19 -13.26
N ASN A 178 -12.63 -27.79 -12.79
CA ASN A 178 -13.73 -27.35 -13.64
C ASN A 178 -13.37 -26.08 -14.44
N MET A 179 -12.67 -25.14 -13.82
CA MET A 179 -12.33 -23.84 -14.44
C MET A 179 -11.12 -23.92 -15.38
N LYS A 180 -10.13 -24.77 -15.10
CA LYS A 180 -8.87 -24.84 -15.87
C LYS A 180 -9.03 -25.57 -17.22
N SER A 181 -9.59 -24.86 -18.20
CA SER A 181 -9.63 -25.30 -19.61
C SER A 181 -8.22 -25.57 -20.16
N SER A 182 -7.22 -24.80 -19.72
CA SER A 182 -5.80 -24.95 -20.03
C SER A 182 -5.29 -26.39 -19.87
N VAL A 183 -5.59 -27.03 -18.74
CA VAL A 183 -5.18 -28.42 -18.43
C VAL A 183 -5.74 -29.41 -19.47
N LYS A 184 -7.02 -29.27 -19.82
CA LYS A 184 -7.69 -30.11 -20.83
C LYS A 184 -7.11 -29.91 -22.23
N ASN A 185 -6.79 -28.66 -22.58
CA ASN A 185 -6.22 -28.30 -23.89
C ASN A 185 -4.79 -28.83 -24.06
N ASP A 186 -3.96 -28.69 -23.01
CA ASP A 186 -2.57 -29.17 -23.00
C ASP A 186 -2.53 -30.70 -23.12
N TYR A 187 -3.32 -31.41 -22.31
CA TYR A 187 -3.43 -32.87 -22.43
C TYR A 187 -3.95 -33.33 -23.81
N SER A 188 -4.94 -32.63 -24.38
CA SER A 188 -5.45 -32.93 -25.72
C SER A 188 -4.40 -32.73 -26.82
N THR A 189 -3.51 -31.75 -26.63
CA THR A 189 -2.40 -31.45 -27.55
C THR A 189 -1.30 -32.50 -27.44
N TYR A 190 -0.93 -32.88 -26.21
CA TYR A 190 -0.01 -33.99 -25.93
C TYR A 190 -0.51 -35.30 -26.55
N ARG A 191 -1.76 -35.68 -26.28
CA ARG A 191 -2.36 -36.93 -26.79
C ARG A 191 -2.28 -37.01 -28.32
N ARG A 192 -2.55 -35.90 -29.02
CA ARG A 192 -2.47 -35.81 -30.49
C ARG A 192 -1.04 -36.02 -31.00
N ALA A 193 -0.05 -35.43 -30.34
CA ALA A 193 1.37 -35.56 -30.69
C ALA A 193 1.90 -36.98 -30.41
N ALA A 194 1.62 -37.52 -29.21
CA ALA A 194 2.04 -38.85 -28.78
C ALA A 194 1.42 -39.97 -29.65
N GLN A 195 0.15 -39.83 -30.06
CA GLN A 195 -0.50 -40.75 -31.00
C GLN A 195 0.13 -40.71 -32.40
N PHE A 196 0.47 -39.52 -32.91
CA PHE A 196 1.14 -39.36 -34.20
C PHE A 196 2.54 -40.02 -34.21
N LEU A 197 3.32 -39.80 -33.15
CA LEU A 197 4.66 -40.37 -32.98
C LEU A 197 4.66 -41.84 -32.52
N LYS A 198 3.49 -42.46 -32.29
CA LYS A 198 3.31 -43.84 -31.79
C LYS A 198 4.03 -44.13 -30.46
N VAL A 199 4.16 -43.12 -29.60
CA VAL A 199 4.81 -43.24 -28.28
C VAL A 199 3.99 -44.09 -27.30
N MET A 200 2.67 -44.17 -27.50
CA MET A 200 1.76 -45.01 -26.71
C MET A 200 1.47 -46.34 -27.43
N SER A 201 2.38 -47.30 -27.30
CA SER A 201 2.24 -48.66 -27.86
C SER A 201 1.45 -49.61 -26.96
N ASP A 202 1.51 -49.41 -25.65
CA ASP A 202 1.18 -50.46 -24.69
C ASP A 202 -0.27 -50.37 -24.22
N SER A 203 -0.95 -51.52 -24.12
CA SER A 203 -2.38 -51.60 -23.77
C SER A 203 -2.72 -50.88 -22.46
N GLN A 204 -1.84 -50.95 -21.46
CA GLN A 204 -2.00 -50.21 -20.20
C GLN A 204 -1.90 -48.69 -20.40
N SER A 205 -0.90 -48.21 -21.12
CA SER A 205 -0.71 -46.77 -21.40
C SER A 205 -1.91 -46.16 -22.15
N LEU A 206 -2.50 -46.93 -23.07
CA LEU A 206 -3.70 -46.55 -23.82
C LEU A 206 -4.93 -46.46 -22.89
N GLN A 207 -5.09 -47.38 -21.95
CA GLN A 207 -6.19 -47.37 -20.97
C GLN A 207 -6.04 -46.20 -19.98
N GLU A 208 -4.84 -45.93 -19.48
CA GLU A 208 -4.56 -44.78 -18.60
C GLU A 208 -4.79 -43.46 -19.32
N SER A 209 -4.35 -43.34 -20.58
CA SER A 209 -4.60 -42.19 -21.46
C SER A 209 -6.11 -41.93 -21.65
N GLN A 210 -6.90 -42.99 -21.85
CA GLN A 210 -8.35 -42.87 -22.00
C GLN A 210 -9.03 -42.49 -20.67
N ASN A 211 -8.60 -43.06 -19.54
CA ASN A 211 -9.10 -42.71 -18.21
C ASN A 211 -8.86 -41.22 -17.89
N LEU A 212 -7.65 -40.72 -18.12
CA LEU A 212 -7.31 -39.31 -17.90
C LEU A 212 -8.12 -38.38 -18.82
N SER A 213 -8.31 -38.78 -20.08
CA SER A 213 -9.14 -38.04 -21.04
C SER A 213 -10.59 -37.91 -20.57
N MET A 214 -11.18 -38.98 -20.00
CA MET A 214 -12.54 -38.94 -19.46
C MET A 214 -12.60 -38.10 -18.18
N PHE A 215 -11.63 -38.25 -17.27
CA PHE A 215 -11.55 -37.47 -16.03
C PHE A 215 -11.50 -35.96 -16.29
N LEU A 216 -10.64 -35.51 -17.22
CA LEU A 216 -10.53 -34.09 -17.59
C LEU A 216 -11.74 -33.58 -18.38
N ALA A 217 -12.44 -34.44 -19.13
CA ALA A 217 -13.61 -34.03 -19.92
C ALA A 217 -14.88 -33.87 -19.07
N THR A 218 -15.10 -34.70 -18.04
CA THR A 218 -16.30 -34.63 -17.19
C THR A 218 -16.18 -33.51 -16.15
N GLN A 219 -17.12 -32.56 -16.17
CA GLN A 219 -17.27 -31.55 -15.12
C GLN A 219 -17.77 -32.18 -13.81
N ASN A 220 -17.40 -31.59 -12.68
CA ASN A 220 -17.77 -32.00 -11.31
C ASN A 220 -17.37 -33.44 -10.91
N LYS A 221 -16.38 -34.02 -11.60
CA LYS A 221 -16.11 -35.45 -11.52
C LYS A 221 -15.66 -35.89 -10.11
N ILE A 222 -14.96 -35.05 -9.37
CA ILE A 222 -14.50 -35.38 -8.01
C ILE A 222 -15.69 -35.34 -7.05
N ARG A 223 -16.49 -34.26 -7.07
CA ARG A 223 -17.70 -34.13 -6.24
C ARG A 223 -18.67 -35.28 -6.44
N ASP A 224 -18.99 -35.59 -7.69
CA ASP A 224 -20.00 -36.60 -8.00
C ASP A 224 -19.46 -38.01 -7.61
N THR A 225 -18.16 -38.26 -7.76
CA THR A 225 -17.52 -39.52 -7.30
C THR A 225 -17.47 -39.63 -5.76
N VAL A 226 -17.25 -38.53 -5.04
CA VAL A 226 -17.38 -38.47 -3.57
C VAL A 226 -18.81 -38.82 -3.15
N LYS A 227 -19.81 -38.21 -3.79
CA LYS A 227 -21.23 -38.44 -3.47
C LYS A 227 -21.63 -39.90 -3.73
N ASP A 228 -21.30 -40.44 -4.90
CA ASP A 228 -21.53 -41.86 -5.26
C ASP A 228 -20.82 -42.85 -4.32
N ALA A 229 -19.71 -42.46 -3.69
CA ALA A 229 -18.97 -43.30 -2.75
C ALA A 229 -19.53 -43.21 -1.32
N LEU A 230 -20.05 -42.05 -0.92
CA LEU A 230 -20.71 -41.82 0.37
C LEU A 230 -22.11 -42.43 0.44
N GLU A 231 -22.93 -42.30 -0.61
CA GLU A 231 -24.30 -42.86 -0.64
C GLU A 231 -24.33 -44.39 -0.51
N LYS A 232 -23.20 -45.07 -0.72
CA LYS A 232 -23.02 -46.53 -0.49
C LYS A 232 -22.74 -46.89 0.97
N ILE A 233 -22.60 -45.92 1.88
CA ILE A 233 -22.27 -46.13 3.29
C ILE A 233 -23.51 -45.84 4.14
N ASN A 234 -24.04 -46.84 4.83
CA ASN A 234 -25.19 -46.65 5.71
C ASN A 234 -24.83 -45.71 6.89
N GLY A 235 -25.57 -44.62 7.07
CA GLY A 235 -25.39 -43.69 8.19
C GLY A 235 -24.30 -42.63 7.98
N TYR A 236 -23.84 -42.41 6.75
CA TYR A 236 -22.85 -41.36 6.42
C TYR A 236 -23.39 -39.95 6.72
N GLU A 237 -24.69 -39.74 6.51
CA GLU A 237 -25.40 -38.49 6.72
C GLU A 237 -25.34 -38.03 8.18
N ASP A 238 -25.29 -38.98 9.11
CA ASP A 238 -25.24 -38.74 10.54
C ASP A 238 -23.84 -38.29 10.99
N LEU A 239 -22.77 -38.81 10.37
CA LEU A 239 -21.41 -38.35 10.60
C LEU A 239 -21.16 -36.97 9.98
N LEU A 240 -21.66 -36.73 8.76
CA LEU A 240 -21.58 -35.40 8.14
C LEU A 240 -22.38 -34.35 8.94
N ALA A 241 -23.51 -34.72 9.53
CA ALA A 241 -24.23 -33.86 10.47
C ALA A 241 -23.37 -33.49 11.69
N ASP A 242 -22.56 -34.41 12.24
CA ASP A 242 -21.61 -34.08 13.32
C ASP A 242 -20.54 -33.08 12.87
N VAL A 243 -19.98 -33.27 11.66
CA VAL A 243 -18.98 -32.36 11.06
C VAL A 243 -19.56 -30.95 10.84
N VAL A 244 -20.78 -30.85 10.27
CA VAL A 244 -21.45 -29.56 10.07
C VAL A 244 -21.79 -28.90 11.41
N ASN A 245 -22.27 -29.67 12.40
CA ASN A 245 -22.58 -29.12 13.73
C ASN A 245 -21.36 -28.59 14.47
N ILE A 246 -20.21 -29.27 14.41
CA ILE A 246 -18.99 -28.74 15.04
C ILE A 246 -18.50 -27.48 14.33
N CYS A 247 -18.62 -27.40 13.00
CA CYS A 247 -18.30 -26.17 12.27
C CYS A 247 -19.19 -24.99 12.69
N VAL A 248 -20.51 -25.21 12.83
CA VAL A 248 -21.45 -24.17 13.31
C VAL A 248 -21.13 -23.76 14.75
N GLN A 249 -20.81 -24.71 15.63
CA GLN A 249 -20.40 -24.43 17.01
C GLN A 249 -19.11 -23.61 17.06
N MET A 250 -18.06 -24.01 16.31
CA MET A 250 -16.79 -23.31 16.25
C MET A 250 -16.95 -21.89 15.71
N PHE A 251 -17.76 -21.70 14.66
CA PHE A 251 -18.03 -20.38 14.10
C PHE A 251 -18.74 -19.45 15.11
N GLU A 252 -19.83 -19.90 15.73
CA GLU A 252 -20.57 -19.07 16.71
C GLU A 252 -19.79 -18.81 18.00
N THR A 253 -18.94 -19.74 18.43
CA THR A 253 -18.10 -19.58 19.63
C THR A 253 -16.75 -18.90 19.36
N LYS A 254 -16.50 -18.46 18.12
CA LYS A 254 -15.25 -17.88 17.62
C LYS A 254 -14.01 -18.76 17.85
N MET A 255 -14.18 -20.09 17.85
CA MET A 255 -13.11 -21.08 18.00
C MET A 255 -12.39 -21.31 16.67
N TYR A 256 -11.70 -20.27 16.21
CA TYR A 256 -10.80 -20.22 15.06
C TYR A 256 -9.84 -19.05 15.29
N LEU A 257 -8.65 -19.05 14.66
CA LEU A 257 -7.77 -17.89 14.72
C LEU A 257 -7.66 -17.20 13.37
N THR A 258 -7.36 -17.89 12.30
CA THR A 258 -7.04 -17.25 11.00
C THR A 258 -8.29 -16.97 10.15
N PRO A 259 -8.23 -16.01 9.20
CA PRO A 259 -9.31 -15.80 8.23
C PRO A 259 -9.61 -17.05 7.40
N SER A 260 -8.57 -17.79 7.00
CA SER A 260 -8.70 -19.04 6.22
C SER A 260 -9.44 -20.14 6.99
N GLU A 261 -9.24 -20.27 8.30
CA GLU A 261 -10.02 -21.16 9.16
C GLU A 261 -11.48 -20.73 9.24
N LYS A 262 -11.76 -19.44 9.49
CA LYS A 262 -13.12 -18.87 9.50
C LYS A 262 -13.87 -19.20 8.20
N HIS A 263 -13.24 -18.97 7.05
CA HIS A 263 -13.82 -19.25 5.73
C HIS A 263 -13.99 -20.74 5.46
N MET A 264 -13.04 -21.58 5.90
CA MET A 264 -13.14 -23.04 5.79
C MET A 264 -14.39 -23.58 6.51
N LEU A 265 -14.70 -23.12 7.74
CA LEU A 265 -15.88 -23.58 8.47
C LEU A 265 -17.17 -23.40 7.65
N VAL A 266 -17.32 -22.25 6.99
CA VAL A 266 -18.51 -21.93 6.19
C VAL A 266 -18.54 -22.70 4.86
N LYS A 267 -17.38 -22.92 4.22
CA LYS A 267 -17.27 -23.82 3.04
C LYS A 267 -17.69 -25.25 3.38
N VAL A 268 -17.28 -25.77 4.53
CA VAL A 268 -17.65 -27.11 5.02
C VAL A 268 -19.15 -27.20 5.34
N MET A 269 -19.78 -26.16 5.90
CA MET A 269 -21.23 -26.13 6.09
C MET A 269 -21.98 -26.25 4.75
N GLY A 270 -21.61 -25.45 3.75
CA GLY A 270 -22.29 -25.44 2.44
C GLY A 270 -22.14 -26.76 1.68
N PHE A 271 -20.90 -27.25 1.55
CA PHE A 271 -20.64 -28.47 0.78
C PHE A 271 -21.04 -29.74 1.54
N GLY A 272 -20.90 -29.76 2.88
CA GLY A 272 -21.37 -30.86 3.73
C GLY A 272 -22.88 -31.09 3.62
N LEU A 273 -23.69 -30.02 3.68
CA LEU A 273 -25.14 -30.11 3.47
C LEU A 273 -25.51 -30.62 2.06
N PHE A 274 -24.77 -30.23 1.02
CA PHE A 274 -24.97 -30.72 -0.35
C PHE A 274 -24.63 -32.22 -0.52
N LEU A 275 -23.61 -32.72 0.17
CA LEU A 275 -23.27 -34.15 0.19
C LEU A 275 -24.30 -34.98 0.99
N MET A 276 -24.88 -34.40 2.04
CA MET A 276 -25.94 -35.03 2.85
C MET A 276 -27.28 -35.14 2.11
N ASP A 277 -27.61 -34.19 1.22
CA ASP A 277 -28.89 -34.17 0.52
C ASP A 277 -28.91 -35.12 -0.70
N SER A 278 -29.45 -36.32 -0.50
CA SER A 278 -29.51 -37.45 -1.45
C SER A 278 -30.93 -37.99 -1.57
N GLU A 279 -31.18 -38.98 -2.43
CA GLU A 279 -32.53 -39.59 -2.50
C GLU A 279 -32.90 -40.35 -1.21
N ALA A 280 -31.90 -40.88 -0.49
CA ALA A 280 -32.10 -41.54 0.79
C ALA A 280 -32.26 -40.55 1.97
N CYS A 281 -31.58 -39.40 1.93
CA CYS A 281 -31.55 -38.45 3.04
C CYS A 281 -31.89 -37.02 2.61
N ASN A 282 -32.82 -36.40 3.35
CA ASN A 282 -33.31 -35.05 3.07
C ASN A 282 -32.96 -34.13 4.26
N ILE A 283 -32.24 -33.04 3.98
CA ILE A 283 -31.75 -32.11 5.01
C ILE A 283 -32.87 -31.46 5.83
N ASN A 284 -34.03 -31.18 5.23
CA ASN A 284 -35.18 -30.60 5.92
C ASN A 284 -35.80 -31.59 6.93
N ARG A 285 -35.67 -32.91 6.69
CA ARG A 285 -36.06 -33.95 7.67
C ARG A 285 -35.05 -34.07 8.82
N LEU A 286 -33.77 -33.78 8.59
CA LEU A 286 -32.76 -33.76 9.67
C LEU A 286 -32.94 -32.54 10.58
N ASP A 287 -33.35 -31.39 10.03
CA ASP A 287 -33.74 -30.19 10.78
C ASP A 287 -34.99 -30.43 11.65
N GLN A 288 -36.03 -31.06 11.09
CA GLN A 288 -37.21 -31.50 11.88
C GLN A 288 -36.84 -32.43 13.04
N LYS A 289 -35.86 -33.32 12.83
CA LYS A 289 -35.30 -34.21 13.87
C LYS A 289 -34.33 -33.50 14.83
N LYS A 290 -34.09 -32.19 14.65
CA LYS A 290 -33.12 -31.35 15.38
C LYS A 290 -31.67 -31.90 15.34
N LYS A 291 -31.34 -32.71 14.32
CA LYS A 291 -29.98 -33.22 14.08
C LYS A 291 -29.07 -32.15 13.49
N ILE A 292 -29.64 -31.23 12.71
CA ILE A 292 -29.01 -29.98 12.26
C ILE A 292 -29.95 -28.82 12.63
N LYS A 293 -29.46 -27.58 12.54
CA LYS A 293 -30.25 -26.36 12.80
C LYS A 293 -30.06 -25.39 11.64
N LEU A 294 -30.91 -25.49 10.62
CA LEU A 294 -30.76 -24.72 9.37
C LEU A 294 -30.85 -23.21 9.62
N ASP A 295 -31.70 -22.76 10.54
CA ASP A 295 -31.87 -21.36 10.98
C ASP A 295 -30.55 -20.69 11.43
N ARG A 296 -29.65 -21.43 12.10
CA ARG A 296 -28.32 -20.92 12.48
C ARG A 296 -27.41 -20.78 11.25
N ILE A 297 -27.49 -21.74 10.33
CA ILE A 297 -26.67 -21.76 9.11
C ILE A 297 -27.13 -20.67 8.13
N ASP A 298 -28.44 -20.41 8.01
CA ASP A 298 -29.01 -19.32 7.20
C ASP A 298 -28.51 -17.95 7.68
N ARG A 299 -28.44 -17.73 9.01
CA ARG A 299 -27.82 -16.53 9.58
C ARG A 299 -26.32 -16.41 9.29
N ILE A 300 -25.58 -17.52 9.34
CA ILE A 300 -24.14 -17.54 9.00
C ILE A 300 -23.94 -17.21 7.51
N PHE A 301 -24.70 -17.82 6.60
CA PHE A 301 -24.61 -17.55 5.16
C PHE A 301 -25.07 -16.15 4.77
N LYS A 302 -26.03 -15.53 5.48
CA LYS A 302 -26.40 -14.13 5.20
C LYS A 302 -25.34 -13.12 5.68
N ASN A 303 -24.69 -13.41 6.82
CA ASN A 303 -23.59 -12.60 7.33
C ASN A 303 -22.30 -12.78 6.51
N LEU A 304 -22.13 -13.95 5.87
CA LEU A 304 -20.95 -14.34 5.10
C LEU A 304 -21.38 -15.01 3.78
N GLU A 305 -21.89 -14.20 2.84
CA GLU A 305 -22.44 -14.67 1.56
C GLU A 305 -21.37 -15.22 0.63
N VAL A 306 -20.18 -14.62 0.60
CA VAL A 306 -19.06 -14.96 -0.30
C VAL A 306 -17.77 -15.16 0.48
N VAL A 307 -16.99 -16.17 0.10
CA VAL A 307 -15.68 -16.50 0.70
C VAL A 307 -14.66 -16.91 -0.37
N PRO A 308 -13.36 -16.71 -0.13
CA PRO A 308 -12.31 -17.27 -0.99
C PRO A 308 -12.39 -18.80 -1.04
N LEU A 309 -12.44 -19.37 -2.24
CA LEU A 309 -12.29 -20.81 -2.42
C LEU A 309 -10.81 -21.16 -2.49
N PHE A 310 -10.09 -20.58 -3.46
CA PHE A 310 -8.64 -20.69 -3.64
C PHE A 310 -8.14 -19.57 -4.56
N GLY A 311 -7.15 -18.77 -4.15
CA GLY A 311 -6.69 -17.62 -4.93
C GLY A 311 -7.78 -16.56 -5.14
N ASP A 312 -7.82 -15.99 -6.34
CA ASP A 312 -8.89 -15.09 -6.79
C ASP A 312 -10.24 -15.78 -7.06
N MET A 313 -10.29 -17.12 -7.07
CA MET A 313 -11.54 -17.86 -7.25
C MET A 313 -12.40 -17.82 -5.98
N GLN A 314 -13.54 -17.15 -6.07
CA GLN A 314 -14.51 -16.98 -4.99
C GLN A 314 -15.61 -18.04 -5.03
N ILE A 315 -16.26 -18.29 -3.90
CA ILE A 315 -17.48 -19.09 -3.84
C ILE A 315 -18.52 -18.49 -2.90
N ALA A 316 -19.79 -18.55 -3.31
CA ALA A 316 -20.92 -18.32 -2.42
C ALA A 316 -21.42 -19.67 -1.88
N PRO A 317 -21.22 -20.02 -0.59
CA PRO A 317 -21.56 -21.35 -0.06
C PRO A 317 -23.04 -21.71 -0.20
N PHE A 318 -23.93 -20.70 -0.18
CA PHE A 318 -25.36 -20.88 -0.40
C PHE A 318 -25.71 -21.39 -1.83
N ASN A 319 -24.82 -21.24 -2.82
CA ASN A 319 -25.03 -21.83 -4.15
C ASN A 319 -24.99 -23.36 -4.14
N TYR A 320 -24.31 -24.00 -3.17
CA TYR A 320 -24.43 -25.45 -2.98
C TYR A 320 -25.83 -25.85 -2.51
N ILE A 321 -26.46 -25.03 -1.67
CA ILE A 321 -27.82 -25.24 -1.16
C ILE A 321 -28.86 -25.04 -2.28
N LYS A 322 -28.72 -23.98 -3.09
CA LYS A 322 -29.57 -23.76 -4.29
C LYS A 322 -29.50 -24.91 -5.31
N ARG A 323 -28.41 -25.68 -5.31
CA ARG A 323 -28.17 -26.84 -6.20
C ARG A 323 -28.49 -28.18 -5.54
N SER A 324 -29.03 -28.21 -4.32
CA SER A 324 -29.42 -29.46 -3.65
C SER A 324 -30.72 -30.05 -4.25
N LYS A 325 -30.96 -31.36 -4.05
CA LYS A 325 -32.14 -32.04 -4.62
C LYS A 325 -33.45 -31.58 -3.96
N HIS A 326 -33.39 -31.19 -2.68
CA HIS A 326 -34.56 -30.82 -1.87
C HIS A 326 -34.54 -29.36 -1.41
N TYR A 327 -34.01 -28.46 -2.24
CA TYR A 327 -33.99 -27.03 -1.96
C TYR A 327 -35.42 -26.47 -1.79
N ASP A 328 -35.65 -25.78 -0.67
CA ASP A 328 -36.91 -25.11 -0.33
C ASP A 328 -36.59 -23.68 0.15
N PRO A 329 -36.91 -22.63 -0.64
CA PRO A 329 -36.65 -21.24 -0.26
C PRO A 329 -37.28 -20.83 1.07
N SER A 330 -38.40 -21.46 1.48
CA SER A 330 -39.09 -21.13 2.74
C SER A 330 -38.28 -21.50 3.99
N LYS A 331 -37.26 -22.36 3.84
CA LYS A 331 -36.32 -22.76 4.91
C LYS A 331 -35.09 -21.86 5.02
N TRP A 332 -34.90 -20.94 4.08
CA TRP A 332 -33.75 -20.04 4.02
C TRP A 332 -34.19 -18.58 3.82
N PRO A 333 -35.04 -18.03 4.72
CA PRO A 333 -35.65 -16.71 4.53
C PRO A 333 -34.62 -15.58 4.45
N LEU A 334 -33.45 -15.70 5.09
CA LEU A 334 -32.42 -14.66 5.06
C LEU A 334 -31.56 -14.76 3.81
N SER A 335 -31.00 -15.95 3.52
CA SER A 335 -30.10 -16.15 2.37
C SER A 335 -30.84 -16.15 1.01
N SER A 336 -32.14 -16.44 1.00
CA SER A 336 -32.97 -16.31 -0.22
C SER A 336 -33.38 -14.86 -0.51
N SER A 337 -33.30 -13.96 0.47
CA SER A 337 -33.63 -12.55 0.30
C SER A 337 -32.39 -11.74 -0.10
N PRO A 338 -32.42 -10.99 -1.21
CA PRO A 338 -31.34 -10.05 -1.53
C PRO A 338 -31.30 -8.84 -0.58
N ASN A 339 -32.39 -8.57 0.14
CA ASN A 339 -32.51 -7.44 1.06
C ASN A 339 -32.62 -7.90 2.53
N PRO A 340 -31.91 -7.27 3.49
CA PRO A 340 -30.87 -6.25 3.29
C PRO A 340 -29.63 -6.82 2.58
N PRO A 341 -28.76 -5.98 1.98
CA PRO A 341 -27.46 -6.42 1.47
C PRO A 341 -26.61 -7.01 2.60
N SER A 342 -25.67 -7.90 2.25
CA SER A 342 -24.78 -8.51 3.25
C SER A 342 -23.89 -7.45 3.94
N PRO A 343 -23.57 -7.62 5.24
CA PRO A 343 -22.57 -6.80 5.91
C PRO A 343 -21.20 -6.79 5.20
N GLN A 344 -20.87 -7.85 4.44
CA GLN A 344 -19.64 -7.90 3.63
C GLN A 344 -19.55 -6.83 2.54
N ALA A 345 -20.67 -6.26 2.10
CA ALA A 345 -20.71 -5.36 0.95
C ALA A 345 -20.23 -3.93 1.26
N ASP A 346 -20.15 -3.54 2.54
CA ASP A 346 -19.80 -2.18 2.97
C ASP A 346 -18.80 -2.18 4.15
N LEU A 347 -17.59 -1.69 3.87
CA LEU A 347 -16.52 -1.53 4.86
C LEU A 347 -16.81 -0.41 5.88
N MET A 348 -17.59 0.60 5.49
CA MET A 348 -17.80 1.83 6.28
C MET A 348 -18.56 1.56 7.57
N VAL A 349 -19.39 0.52 7.61
CA VAL A 349 -20.09 0.05 8.83
C VAL A 349 -19.10 -0.43 9.90
N HIS A 350 -17.97 -1.02 9.50
CA HIS A 350 -17.00 -1.60 10.41
C HIS A 350 -15.87 -0.64 10.82
N LEU A 351 -15.54 0.34 9.97
CA LEU A 351 -14.39 1.23 10.16
C LEU A 351 -14.35 1.99 11.52
N PRO A 352 -15.46 2.53 12.07
CA PRO A 352 -15.42 3.21 13.37
C PRO A 352 -15.00 2.28 14.52
N GLN A 353 -15.52 1.05 14.53
CA GLN A 353 -15.17 0.04 15.53
C GLN A 353 -13.70 -0.38 15.40
N ILE A 354 -13.21 -0.59 14.18
CA ILE A 354 -11.81 -0.95 13.93
C ILE A 354 -10.85 0.13 14.46
N ARG A 355 -11.15 1.41 14.20
CA ARG A 355 -10.33 2.54 14.69
C ARG A 355 -10.30 2.61 16.22
N GLU A 356 -11.44 2.40 16.89
CA GLU A 356 -11.53 2.37 18.36
C GLU A 356 -10.76 1.17 18.95
N GLU A 357 -10.95 -0.03 18.40
CA GLU A 357 -10.23 -1.25 18.81
C GLU A 357 -8.71 -1.09 18.65
N HIS A 358 -8.27 -0.51 17.52
CA HIS A 358 -6.87 -0.23 17.21
C HIS A 358 -6.25 0.75 18.21
N GLN A 359 -6.91 1.90 18.45
CA GLN A 359 -6.43 2.90 19.40
C GLN A 359 -6.32 2.34 20.83
N ASN A 360 -7.34 1.61 21.28
CA ASN A 360 -7.35 1.00 22.62
C ASN A 360 -6.26 -0.06 22.76
N TYR A 361 -6.09 -0.94 21.77
CA TYR A 361 -5.09 -2.01 21.82
C TYR A 361 -3.66 -1.48 21.75
N ILE A 362 -3.35 -0.55 20.84
CA ILE A 362 -2.00 0.03 20.74
C ILE A 362 -1.63 0.81 22.01
N SER A 363 -2.58 1.53 22.61
CA SER A 363 -2.33 2.24 23.88
C SER A 363 -1.95 1.28 25.01
N GLU A 364 -2.60 0.11 25.08
CA GLU A 364 -2.24 -0.94 26.05
C GLU A 364 -0.90 -1.61 25.70
N LEU A 365 -0.67 -1.96 24.43
CA LEU A 365 0.56 -2.58 23.94
C LEU A 365 1.79 -1.73 24.21
N SER A 366 1.75 -0.44 23.86
CA SER A 366 2.85 0.51 24.07
C SER A 366 3.20 0.67 25.56
N ARG A 367 2.22 0.60 26.46
CA ARG A 367 2.47 0.61 27.91
C ARG A 367 3.30 -0.62 28.33
N TYR A 368 2.93 -1.82 27.89
CA TYR A 368 3.69 -3.04 28.20
C TYR A 368 5.07 -3.04 27.53
N SER A 369 5.19 -2.55 26.29
CA SER A 369 6.48 -2.38 25.62
C SER A 369 7.42 -1.48 26.43
N ASN A 370 6.92 -0.32 26.90
CA ASN A 370 7.71 0.61 27.69
C ASN A 370 8.08 0.04 29.07
N GLU A 371 7.18 -0.70 29.73
CA GLU A 371 7.47 -1.36 31.01
C GLU A 371 8.59 -2.41 30.86
N VAL A 372 8.56 -3.22 29.79
CA VAL A 372 9.58 -4.24 29.53
C VAL A 372 10.93 -3.63 29.13
N THR A 373 10.94 -2.52 28.37
CA THR A 373 12.18 -1.82 28.03
C THR A 373 12.82 -1.13 29.24
N THR A 374 12.01 -0.59 30.16
CA THR A 374 12.50 0.18 31.32
C THR A 374 12.73 -0.66 32.58
N THR A 375 12.17 -1.87 32.69
CA THR A 375 12.31 -2.73 33.89
C THR A 375 12.87 -4.11 33.56
N PHE A 376 14.13 -4.36 33.96
CA PHE A 376 14.73 -5.68 33.87
C PHE A 376 14.22 -6.58 35.01
N LYS A 377 13.24 -7.45 34.72
CA LYS A 377 12.76 -8.52 35.62
C LYS A 377 13.21 -9.88 35.08
N GLU A 378 14.03 -10.64 35.81
CA GLU A 378 14.50 -11.98 35.39
C GLU A 378 13.36 -13.01 35.20
N ALA A 379 12.26 -12.83 35.93
CA ALA A 379 11.04 -13.62 35.78
C ALA A 379 9.80 -12.81 36.18
N GLY A 380 8.91 -12.56 35.22
CA GLY A 380 7.56 -12.06 35.51
C GLY A 380 6.77 -13.08 36.34
N SER A 381 5.87 -12.58 37.19
CA SER A 381 4.92 -13.38 37.97
C SER A 381 3.94 -14.14 37.06
N ASP A 382 3.32 -15.21 37.57
CA ASP A 382 2.31 -15.98 36.84
C ASP A 382 1.16 -15.07 36.31
N SER A 383 0.77 -14.05 37.07
CA SER A 383 -0.22 -13.04 36.67
C SER A 383 0.24 -12.11 35.55
N GLU A 384 1.49 -11.63 35.58
CA GLU A 384 2.06 -10.79 34.51
C GLU A 384 2.21 -11.61 33.22
N ASN A 385 2.77 -12.82 33.31
CA ASN A 385 2.93 -13.72 32.16
C ASN A 385 1.57 -14.04 31.52
N LYS A 386 0.54 -14.29 32.32
CA LYS A 386 -0.83 -14.51 31.83
C LYS A 386 -1.42 -13.27 31.15
N ALA A 387 -1.29 -12.09 31.75
CA ALA A 387 -1.78 -10.84 31.15
C ALA A 387 -1.12 -10.54 29.79
N VAL A 388 0.20 -10.75 29.67
CA VAL A 388 0.94 -10.60 28.41
C VAL A 388 0.52 -11.66 27.38
N THR A 389 0.22 -12.89 27.80
CA THR A 389 -0.30 -13.96 26.93
C THR A 389 -1.70 -13.65 26.42
N GLU A 390 -2.59 -13.13 27.28
CA GLU A 390 -3.94 -12.70 26.89
C GLU A 390 -3.93 -11.47 25.97
N LEU A 391 -2.98 -10.54 26.19
CA LEU A 391 -2.73 -9.42 25.28
C LEU A 391 -2.33 -9.93 23.88
N CYS A 392 -1.35 -10.83 23.81
CA CYS A 392 -0.89 -11.45 22.56
C CYS A 392 -2.05 -12.09 21.78
N LEU A 393 -2.86 -12.92 22.46
CA LEU A 393 -4.01 -13.57 21.84
C LEU A 393 -5.06 -12.56 21.34
N ARG A 394 -5.29 -11.48 22.09
CA ARG A 394 -6.21 -10.40 21.69
C ARG A 394 -5.69 -9.68 20.43
N GLY A 395 -4.39 -9.41 20.34
CA GLY A 395 -3.77 -8.82 19.15
C GLY A 395 -3.95 -9.68 17.90
N LEU A 396 -3.68 -11.00 18.01
CA LEU A 396 -3.88 -11.94 16.90
C LEU A 396 -5.35 -12.00 16.45
N HIS A 397 -6.30 -11.96 17.39
CA HIS A 397 -7.73 -11.92 17.06
C HIS A 397 -8.16 -10.61 16.38
N LEU A 398 -7.61 -9.45 16.79
CA LEU A 398 -7.88 -8.16 16.15
C LEU A 398 -7.35 -8.14 14.71
N LEU A 399 -6.07 -8.50 14.53
CA LEU A 399 -5.44 -8.61 13.20
C LEU A 399 -6.24 -9.50 12.25
N SER A 400 -6.58 -10.72 12.71
CA SER A 400 -7.41 -11.65 11.94
C SER A 400 -8.81 -11.11 11.64
N SER A 401 -9.44 -10.40 12.59
CA SER A 401 -10.75 -9.78 12.39
C SER A 401 -10.70 -8.73 11.27
N TRP A 402 -9.75 -7.81 11.33
CA TRP A 402 -9.58 -6.74 10.35
C TRP A 402 -9.17 -7.28 8.98
N CYS A 403 -8.25 -8.26 8.95
CA CYS A 403 -7.85 -8.98 7.74
C CYS A 403 -9.05 -9.70 7.10
N SER A 404 -9.87 -10.39 7.92
CA SER A 404 -11.09 -11.06 7.45
C SER A 404 -12.05 -10.07 6.78
N VAL A 405 -12.31 -8.90 7.39
CA VAL A 405 -13.20 -7.88 6.83
C VAL A 405 -12.71 -7.39 5.45
N LEU A 406 -11.41 -7.14 5.30
CA LEU A 406 -10.84 -6.70 4.02
C LEU A 406 -10.92 -7.80 2.94
N THR A 407 -10.57 -9.05 3.30
CA THR A 407 -10.66 -10.20 2.40
C THR A 407 -12.11 -10.47 1.98
N GLU A 408 -13.06 -10.37 2.90
CA GLU A 408 -14.49 -10.61 2.67
C GLU A 408 -15.11 -9.56 1.74
N LEU A 409 -14.78 -8.28 1.93
CA LEU A 409 -15.14 -7.20 1.01
C LEU A 409 -14.64 -7.50 -0.42
N CYS A 410 -13.36 -7.81 -0.56
CA CYS A 410 -12.77 -8.08 -1.88
C CYS A 410 -13.40 -9.33 -2.52
N SER A 411 -13.66 -10.37 -1.74
CA SER A 411 -14.33 -11.59 -2.19
C SER A 411 -15.74 -11.31 -2.71
N TRP A 412 -16.51 -10.50 -1.97
CA TRP A 412 -17.87 -10.11 -2.36
C TRP A 412 -17.87 -9.26 -3.63
N LYS A 413 -16.95 -8.29 -3.76
CA LYS A 413 -16.80 -7.42 -4.94
C LYS A 413 -16.34 -8.18 -6.18
N LEU A 414 -15.48 -9.19 -6.05
CA LEU A 414 -15.06 -10.04 -7.16
C LEU A 414 -16.24 -10.83 -7.76
N LEU A 415 -17.12 -11.38 -6.91
CA LEU A 415 -18.29 -12.13 -7.37
C LEU A 415 -19.45 -11.23 -7.86
N HIS A 416 -19.43 -9.94 -7.54
CA HIS A 416 -20.45 -8.95 -7.92
C HIS A 416 -19.81 -7.76 -8.66
N PRO A 417 -19.37 -7.92 -9.92
CA PRO A 417 -18.83 -6.83 -10.73
C PRO A 417 -19.86 -5.72 -10.92
N THR A 418 -19.38 -4.47 -11.00
CA THR A 418 -20.24 -3.31 -11.24
C THR A 418 -20.62 -3.20 -12.72
N ASP A 419 -21.75 -2.55 -13.01
CA ASP A 419 -22.20 -2.26 -14.38
C ASP A 419 -22.39 -0.75 -14.59
N HIS A 420 -22.40 -0.30 -15.84
CA HIS A 420 -22.64 1.11 -16.22
C HIS A 420 -23.97 1.67 -15.65
N THR A 421 -24.96 0.81 -15.40
CA THR A 421 -26.23 1.17 -14.75
C THR A 421 -26.07 1.55 -13.29
N THR A 422 -25.14 0.89 -12.58
CA THR A 422 -24.85 1.10 -11.15
C THR A 422 -23.78 2.18 -10.96
N ASN A 423 -22.75 2.18 -11.79
CA ASN A 423 -21.66 3.15 -11.77
C ASN A 423 -21.51 3.84 -13.15
N PRO A 424 -21.96 5.10 -13.29
CA PRO A 424 -21.83 5.87 -14.54
C PRO A 424 -20.38 6.13 -15.01
N ARG A 425 -19.36 5.81 -14.20
CA ARG A 425 -17.94 5.89 -14.60
C ARG A 425 -17.42 4.60 -15.23
N CYS A 426 -18.19 3.50 -15.19
CA CYS A 426 -17.83 2.22 -15.75
C CYS A 426 -18.20 2.17 -17.25
N PRO A 427 -17.23 2.02 -18.19
CA PRO A 427 -17.54 1.83 -19.61
C PRO A 427 -18.39 0.57 -19.86
N PRO A 428 -19.23 0.54 -20.90
CA PRO A 428 -20.01 -0.66 -21.24
C PRO A 428 -19.14 -1.75 -21.89
N GLU A 429 -17.95 -1.38 -22.39
CA GLU A 429 -16.96 -2.27 -23.00
C GLU A 429 -15.94 -2.83 -21.97
N ALA A 430 -16.05 -2.44 -20.69
CA ALA A 430 -15.08 -2.83 -19.66
C ALA A 430 -15.11 -4.35 -19.37
N GLU A 431 -13.93 -4.96 -19.31
CA GLU A 431 -13.80 -6.40 -19.07
C GLU A 431 -14.20 -6.78 -17.63
N GLU A 432 -14.63 -8.02 -17.43
CA GLU A 432 -15.26 -8.47 -16.18
C GLU A 432 -14.37 -8.24 -14.94
N TYR A 433 -13.06 -8.47 -15.05
CA TYR A 433 -12.12 -8.21 -13.96
C TYR A 433 -11.97 -6.71 -13.66
N GLU A 434 -11.98 -5.84 -14.67
CA GLU A 434 -11.92 -4.38 -14.47
C GLU A 434 -13.21 -3.84 -13.82
N ARG A 435 -14.35 -4.42 -14.18
CA ARG A 435 -15.65 -4.16 -13.54
C ARG A 435 -15.73 -4.71 -12.11
N ALA A 436 -15.00 -5.78 -11.81
CA ALA A 436 -14.88 -6.37 -10.48
C ALA A 436 -13.92 -5.61 -9.55
N THR A 437 -12.82 -5.06 -10.09
CA THR A 437 -11.81 -4.31 -9.33
C THR A 437 -11.95 -2.79 -9.52
N ARG A 438 -11.30 -2.23 -10.54
CA ARG A 438 -11.09 -0.78 -10.77
C ARG A 438 -12.31 0.10 -10.50
N TYR A 439 -13.46 -0.32 -11.04
CA TYR A 439 -14.72 0.43 -11.00
C TYR A 439 -15.65 0.07 -9.83
N ASN A 440 -15.38 -0.99 -9.07
CA ASN A 440 -16.29 -1.52 -8.05
C ASN A 440 -16.13 -0.89 -6.65
N TYR A 441 -15.11 -0.03 -6.49
CA TYR A 441 -14.82 0.69 -5.25
C TYR A 441 -14.94 2.20 -5.46
N SER A 442 -15.70 2.85 -4.56
CA SER A 442 -15.78 4.29 -4.41
C SER A 442 -14.47 4.90 -3.89
N SER A 443 -14.42 6.24 -3.82
CA SER A 443 -13.27 6.94 -3.25
C SER A 443 -13.10 6.68 -1.75
N GLU A 444 -14.20 6.62 -1.03
CA GLU A 444 -14.25 6.43 0.43
C GLU A 444 -13.89 4.99 0.81
N GLU A 445 -14.42 3.99 0.09
CA GLU A 445 -14.01 2.58 0.29
C GLU A 445 -12.51 2.39 0.05
N LYS A 446 -11.92 2.99 -0.99
CA LYS A 446 -10.47 2.90 -1.23
C LYS A 446 -9.66 3.45 -0.06
N PHE A 447 -10.04 4.62 0.47
CA PHE A 447 -9.39 5.20 1.65
C PHE A 447 -9.56 4.34 2.90
N ALA A 448 -10.77 3.82 3.14
CA ALA A 448 -11.03 2.91 4.26
C ALA A 448 -10.22 1.61 4.16
N MET A 449 -10.06 1.05 2.95
CA MET A 449 -9.18 -0.10 2.71
C MET A 449 -7.72 0.23 3.04
N ILE A 450 -7.22 1.38 2.58
CA ILE A 450 -5.84 1.85 2.88
C ILE A 450 -5.61 1.98 4.39
N GLU A 451 -6.53 2.61 5.12
CA GLU A 451 -6.45 2.71 6.58
C GLU A 451 -6.42 1.33 7.25
N VAL A 452 -7.28 0.40 6.84
CA VAL A 452 -7.33 -0.95 7.43
C VAL A 452 -6.05 -1.73 7.13
N ILE A 453 -5.51 -1.64 5.91
CA ILE A 453 -4.21 -2.25 5.55
C ILE A 453 -3.10 -1.67 6.43
N ALA A 454 -3.06 -0.34 6.61
CA ALA A 454 -2.07 0.33 7.45
C ALA A 454 -2.18 -0.07 8.93
N MET A 455 -3.40 -0.17 9.48
CA MET A 455 -3.63 -0.64 10.86
C MET A 455 -3.19 -2.10 11.05
N ILE A 456 -3.46 -2.98 10.09
CA ILE A 456 -2.99 -4.38 10.10
C ILE A 456 -1.46 -4.43 10.08
N LYS A 457 -0.82 -3.77 9.11
CA LYS A 457 0.64 -3.79 8.91
C LYS A 457 1.41 -3.12 10.04
N GLY A 458 0.95 -1.95 10.49
CA GLY A 458 1.53 -1.25 11.63
C GLY A 458 1.48 -2.09 12.91
N LEU A 459 0.33 -2.70 13.22
CA LEU A 459 0.21 -3.58 14.37
C LEU A 459 1.01 -4.89 14.20
N GLN A 460 1.10 -5.45 12.99
CA GLN A 460 1.96 -6.60 12.72
C GLN A 460 3.42 -6.31 13.08
N VAL A 461 3.97 -5.15 12.68
CA VAL A 461 5.33 -4.73 13.03
C VAL A 461 5.52 -4.58 14.54
N LEU A 462 4.56 -3.94 15.24
CA LEU A 462 4.62 -3.79 16.70
C LEU A 462 4.59 -5.15 17.42
N MET A 463 3.75 -6.08 16.99
CA MET A 463 3.69 -7.42 17.57
C MET A 463 4.94 -8.25 17.29
N SER A 464 5.53 -8.15 16.09
CA SER A 464 6.80 -8.81 15.75
C SER A 464 7.96 -8.29 16.60
N ARG A 465 8.01 -6.98 16.90
CA ARG A 465 9.03 -6.41 17.80
C ARG A 465 8.95 -6.96 19.22
N MET A 466 7.75 -7.34 19.68
CA MET A 466 7.52 -7.94 21.00
C MET A 466 7.48 -9.48 20.98
N GLU A 467 7.79 -10.14 19.86
CA GLU A 467 7.67 -11.60 19.70
C GLU A 467 8.42 -12.39 20.79
N THR A 468 9.63 -11.97 21.14
CA THR A 468 10.46 -12.62 22.16
C THR A 468 9.79 -12.58 23.54
N VAL A 469 9.25 -11.43 23.92
CA VAL A 469 8.53 -11.19 25.18
C VAL A 469 7.24 -12.01 25.23
N PHE A 470 6.44 -11.96 24.15
CA PHE A 470 5.21 -12.73 24.06
C PHE A 470 5.46 -14.24 24.12
N THR A 471 6.49 -14.72 23.44
CA THR A 471 6.78 -16.16 23.38
C THR A 471 7.31 -16.68 24.72
N ASP A 472 8.11 -15.90 25.44
CA ASP A 472 8.57 -16.22 26.79
C ASP A 472 7.39 -16.28 27.79
N ALA A 473 6.55 -15.23 27.80
CA ALA A 473 5.36 -15.14 28.64
C ALA A 473 4.37 -16.28 28.34
N ALA A 474 4.10 -16.55 27.06
CA ALA A 474 3.19 -17.62 26.63
C ALA A 474 3.69 -19.00 27.06
N ARG A 475 4.99 -19.32 26.87
CA ARG A 475 5.58 -20.59 27.32
C ARG A 475 5.44 -20.76 28.83
N ARG A 476 5.76 -19.74 29.64
CA ARG A 476 5.59 -19.78 31.11
C ARG A 476 4.12 -19.91 31.54
N SER A 477 3.23 -19.13 30.94
CA SER A 477 1.80 -19.12 31.27
C SER A 477 1.13 -20.45 30.91
N ILE A 478 1.36 -20.96 29.69
CA ILE A 478 0.81 -22.25 29.22
C ILE A 478 1.34 -23.39 30.09
N TYR A 479 2.62 -23.37 30.45
CA TYR A 479 3.20 -24.36 31.36
C TYR A 479 2.55 -24.33 32.75
N ALA A 480 2.40 -23.13 33.33
CA ALA A 480 1.78 -22.95 34.64
C ALA A 480 0.33 -23.46 34.64
N GLU A 481 -0.49 -23.06 33.66
CA GLU A 481 -1.89 -23.49 33.54
C GLU A 481 -2.02 -25.00 33.31
N LEU A 482 -1.17 -25.59 32.45
CA LEU A 482 -1.14 -27.04 32.22
C LEU A 482 -0.78 -27.80 33.50
N GLN A 483 0.30 -27.42 34.19
CA GLN A 483 0.75 -28.14 35.39
C GLN A 483 -0.19 -27.93 36.58
N ASP A 484 -0.75 -26.73 36.78
CA ASP A 484 -1.73 -26.50 37.84
C ASP A 484 -3.01 -27.30 37.59
N PHE A 485 -3.46 -27.39 36.33
CA PHE A 485 -4.60 -28.24 35.98
C PHE A 485 -4.31 -29.73 36.23
N VAL A 486 -3.19 -30.24 35.72
CA VAL A 486 -2.82 -31.66 35.78
C VAL A 486 -2.46 -32.10 37.22
N GLN A 487 -1.72 -31.29 37.96
CA GLN A 487 -1.22 -31.64 39.30
C GLN A 487 -2.19 -31.28 40.43
N LEU A 488 -2.96 -30.18 40.32
CA LEU A 488 -3.85 -29.70 41.38
C LEU A 488 -5.33 -29.94 41.05
N ILE A 489 -5.83 -29.43 39.92
CA ILE A 489 -7.27 -29.46 39.61
C ILE A 489 -7.77 -30.90 39.41
N LEU A 490 -7.02 -31.75 38.70
CA LEU A 490 -7.39 -33.15 38.48
C LEU A 490 -7.33 -34.05 39.73
N ARG A 491 -6.82 -33.59 40.88
CA ARG A 491 -6.79 -34.37 42.14
C ARG A 491 -8.20 -34.73 42.62
N GLU A 492 -9.10 -33.75 42.70
CA GLU A 492 -10.45 -33.95 43.23
C GLU A 492 -11.34 -34.83 42.32
N PRO A 493 -11.34 -34.64 40.98
CA PRO A 493 -11.93 -35.59 40.02
C PRO A 493 -11.39 -37.02 40.16
N LEU A 494 -10.06 -37.17 40.28
CA LEU A 494 -9.42 -38.48 40.45
C LEU A 494 -9.84 -39.14 41.77
N ARG A 495 -9.85 -38.38 42.88
CA ARG A 495 -10.30 -38.83 44.20
C ARG A 495 -11.75 -39.32 44.16
N LYS A 496 -12.64 -38.58 43.49
CA LYS A 496 -14.05 -38.97 43.29
C LYS A 496 -14.15 -40.24 42.44
N ALA A 497 -13.39 -40.34 41.35
CA ALA A 497 -13.39 -41.52 40.49
C ALA A 497 -12.93 -42.79 41.23
N ILE A 498 -11.86 -42.70 42.02
CA ILE A 498 -11.35 -43.80 42.85
C ILE A 498 -12.36 -44.17 43.95
N LYS A 499 -12.88 -43.19 44.70
CA LYS A 499 -13.88 -43.42 45.76
C LYS A 499 -15.14 -44.09 45.22
N ASN A 500 -15.60 -43.69 44.05
CA ASN A 500 -16.85 -44.15 43.43
C ASN A 500 -16.67 -45.33 42.47
N LYS A 501 -15.47 -45.94 42.40
CA LYS A 501 -15.12 -47.06 41.52
C LYS A 501 -15.46 -46.80 40.04
N LYS A 502 -15.06 -45.63 39.53
CA LYS A 502 -15.22 -45.20 38.13
C LYS A 502 -13.93 -45.44 37.34
N ASP A 503 -13.63 -46.70 37.08
CA ASP A 503 -12.30 -47.11 36.58
C ASP A 503 -11.94 -46.50 35.21
N LEU A 504 -12.91 -46.29 34.31
CA LEU A 504 -12.65 -45.63 33.02
C LEU A 504 -12.34 -44.13 33.15
N ILE A 505 -13.03 -43.41 34.05
CA ILE A 505 -12.71 -42.00 34.34
C ILE A 505 -11.34 -41.91 35.03
N ARG A 506 -11.06 -42.83 35.96
CA ARG A 506 -9.75 -42.95 36.61
C ARG A 506 -8.64 -43.18 35.59
N SER A 507 -8.79 -44.13 34.66
CA SER A 507 -7.74 -44.45 33.68
C SER A 507 -7.44 -43.27 32.75
N ILE A 508 -8.46 -42.54 32.31
CA ILE A 508 -8.27 -41.32 31.50
C ILE A 508 -7.54 -40.23 32.29
N ILE A 509 -7.95 -39.95 33.53
CA ILE A 509 -7.31 -38.90 34.35
C ILE A 509 -5.86 -39.28 34.73
N VAL A 510 -5.59 -40.56 35.01
CA VAL A 510 -4.22 -41.04 35.27
C VAL A 510 -3.36 -40.92 34.00
N SER A 511 -3.87 -41.36 32.85
CA SER A 511 -3.20 -41.22 31.55
C SER A 511 -2.84 -39.76 31.22
N VAL A 512 -3.76 -38.80 31.44
CA VAL A 512 -3.47 -37.35 31.32
C VAL A 512 -2.35 -36.90 32.27
N ARG A 513 -2.33 -37.41 33.51
CA ARG A 513 -1.33 -37.02 34.53
C ARG A 513 0.05 -37.65 34.29
N GLU A 514 0.10 -38.84 33.71
CA GLU A 514 1.35 -39.48 33.26
C GLU A 514 1.90 -38.86 31.97
N THR A 515 1.03 -38.43 31.04
CA THR A 515 1.43 -37.82 29.76
C THR A 515 2.11 -36.45 29.94
N CYS A 516 1.65 -35.65 30.91
CA CYS A 516 2.05 -34.24 31.05
C CYS A 516 2.54 -33.80 32.43
N GLY A 517 2.45 -34.61 33.49
CA GLY A 517 2.80 -34.18 34.84
C GLY A 517 4.30 -34.09 35.11
N ASP A 518 4.88 -32.88 35.12
CA ASP A 518 6.26 -32.66 35.58
C ASP A 518 6.30 -32.43 37.09
N TRP A 519 6.50 -33.51 37.84
CA TRP A 519 6.57 -33.46 39.30
C TRP A 519 7.90 -32.86 39.76
N ALA A 520 7.87 -31.93 40.72
CA ALA A 520 9.08 -31.26 41.23
C ALA A 520 10.16 -32.19 41.86
N ARG A 521 9.85 -33.48 42.07
CA ARG A 521 10.78 -34.52 42.53
C ARG A 521 11.06 -35.61 41.47
N GLY A 522 10.63 -35.41 40.23
CA GLY A 522 10.71 -36.40 39.14
C GLY A 522 9.73 -37.57 39.25
N CYS A 523 8.95 -37.67 40.33
CA CYS A 523 7.97 -38.74 40.55
C CYS A 523 6.68 -38.22 41.20
N GLU A 524 5.56 -38.89 40.91
CA GLU A 524 4.26 -38.53 41.48
C GLU A 524 4.26 -38.71 43.01
N PRO A 525 3.70 -37.75 43.79
CA PRO A 525 3.55 -37.88 45.25
C PRO A 525 2.67 -39.07 45.71
N GLN A 526 3.30 -40.23 45.94
CA GLN A 526 2.66 -41.46 46.47
C GLN A 526 1.97 -41.31 47.85
N GLN A 527 2.17 -40.17 48.51
CA GLN A 527 1.54 -39.78 49.76
C GLN A 527 0.20 -39.05 49.58
N ASP A 528 -0.17 -38.66 48.35
CA ASP A 528 -1.42 -37.93 48.08
C ASP A 528 -2.64 -38.76 48.51
N PRO A 529 -3.48 -38.29 49.45
CA PRO A 529 -4.71 -38.98 49.85
C PRO A 529 -5.71 -39.14 48.69
N ALA A 530 -5.66 -38.28 47.66
CA ALA A 530 -6.50 -38.35 46.46
C ALA A 530 -6.31 -39.68 45.70
N LEU A 531 -5.06 -40.16 45.58
CA LEU A 531 -4.71 -41.46 44.98
C LEU A 531 -5.30 -42.66 45.75
N ARG A 532 -5.75 -42.44 46.99
CA ARG A 532 -6.41 -43.46 47.84
C ARG A 532 -7.92 -43.17 48.03
N GLY A 533 -8.48 -42.22 47.28
CA GLY A 533 -9.88 -41.79 47.37
C GLY A 533 -10.25 -40.99 48.64
N LYS A 534 -9.26 -40.70 49.50
CA LYS A 534 -9.43 -39.99 50.77
C LYS A 534 -9.32 -38.48 50.57
N LYS A 535 -10.07 -37.70 51.38
CA LYS A 535 -9.91 -36.24 51.41
C LYS A 535 -8.57 -35.87 52.05
N ASP A 536 -8.11 -34.66 51.78
CA ASP A 536 -7.01 -34.02 52.52
C ASP A 536 -7.35 -33.94 54.02
N ALA A 537 -6.33 -34.05 54.88
CA ALA A 537 -6.48 -33.93 56.33
C ALA A 537 -6.59 -32.46 56.77
N GLU A 538 -6.75 -32.19 58.07
CA GLU A 538 -6.83 -30.82 58.61
C GLU A 538 -5.57 -29.98 58.31
N ALA A 539 -4.41 -30.63 58.18
CA ALA A 539 -3.28 -30.07 57.45
C ALA A 539 -3.44 -30.38 55.96
N SER A 540 -3.72 -29.35 55.15
CA SER A 540 -3.95 -29.49 53.71
C SER A 540 -2.72 -30.05 52.99
N PHE A 541 -2.93 -31.09 52.17
CA PHE A 541 -1.85 -31.68 51.38
C PHE A 541 -1.49 -30.74 50.23
N THR A 542 -0.30 -30.15 50.27
CA THR A 542 0.17 -29.18 49.28
C THR A 542 1.17 -29.81 48.30
N ILE A 543 0.92 -29.62 47.01
CA ILE A 543 1.85 -29.99 45.95
C ILE A 543 2.52 -28.71 45.45
N LYS A 544 3.85 -28.64 45.51
CA LYS A 544 4.62 -27.56 44.90
C LYS A 544 4.80 -27.85 43.41
N VAL A 545 4.01 -27.18 42.58
CA VAL A 545 4.11 -27.25 41.13
C VAL A 545 5.36 -26.47 40.67
N PRO A 546 6.21 -27.01 39.77
CA PRO A 546 7.32 -26.26 39.20
C PRO A 546 6.81 -25.17 38.24
N ARG A 547 7.67 -24.18 37.97
CA ARG A 547 7.48 -23.21 36.88
C ARG A 547 8.66 -23.31 35.93
N ARG A 548 8.36 -23.47 34.63
CA ARG A 548 9.35 -23.59 33.56
C ARG A 548 8.94 -22.72 32.37
N ASN A 549 9.91 -22.41 31.54
CA ASN A 549 9.75 -21.66 30.30
C ASN A 549 9.72 -22.62 29.09
N VAL A 550 8.71 -23.49 29.02
CA VAL A 550 8.57 -24.47 27.93
C VAL A 550 7.11 -24.86 27.75
N GLY A 551 6.60 -24.86 26.50
CA GLY A 551 5.26 -25.36 26.21
C GLY A 551 5.20 -26.89 26.18
N PRO A 552 4.00 -27.51 26.24
CA PRO A 552 3.83 -28.91 25.86
C PRO A 552 4.18 -29.15 24.39
N SER A 553 4.61 -30.37 24.07
CA SER A 553 4.69 -30.85 22.67
C SER A 553 3.31 -30.95 22.03
N SER A 554 3.24 -30.98 20.68
CA SER A 554 1.96 -31.07 19.96
C SER A 554 1.23 -32.39 20.25
N THR A 555 1.97 -33.50 20.42
CA THR A 555 1.48 -34.78 20.97
C THR A 555 0.85 -34.64 22.34
N GLN A 556 1.58 -34.08 23.32
CA GLN A 556 1.09 -33.90 24.68
C GLN A 556 -0.19 -33.06 24.72
N LEU A 557 -0.22 -31.94 23.98
CA LEU A 557 -1.37 -31.06 23.92
C LEU A 557 -2.57 -31.75 23.26
N TYR A 558 -2.37 -32.44 22.12
CA TYR A 558 -3.42 -33.21 21.46
C TYR A 558 -3.97 -34.32 22.37
N MET A 559 -3.09 -35.16 22.93
CA MET A 559 -3.46 -36.29 23.77
C MET A 559 -4.23 -35.86 25.02
N VAL A 560 -3.82 -34.77 25.69
CA VAL A 560 -4.57 -34.22 26.84
C VAL A 560 -5.92 -33.67 26.38
N ARG A 561 -5.97 -32.87 25.32
CA ARG A 561 -7.22 -32.28 24.83
C ARG A 561 -8.24 -33.35 24.45
N THR A 562 -7.86 -34.32 23.60
CA THR A 562 -8.72 -35.43 23.17
C THR A 562 -9.20 -36.29 24.35
N GLN A 563 -8.35 -36.54 25.35
CA GLN A 563 -8.73 -37.30 26.54
C GLN A 563 -9.70 -36.54 27.45
N LEU A 564 -9.51 -35.23 27.63
CA LEU A 564 -10.43 -34.39 28.39
C LEU A 564 -11.76 -34.18 27.66
N GLU A 565 -11.73 -34.02 26.34
CA GLU A 565 -12.91 -33.95 25.46
C GLU A 565 -13.78 -35.20 25.62
N ALA A 566 -13.17 -36.39 25.66
CA ALA A 566 -13.87 -37.66 25.90
C ALA A 566 -14.61 -37.72 27.26
N LEU A 567 -14.11 -37.02 28.30
CA LEU A 567 -14.77 -36.93 29.61
C LEU A 567 -16.00 -36.02 29.60
N ILE A 568 -15.96 -34.91 28.86
CA ILE A 568 -17.03 -33.90 28.80
C ILE A 568 -18.07 -34.16 27.71
N SER A 569 -17.77 -35.04 26.74
CA SER A 569 -18.64 -35.29 25.59
C SER A 569 -19.95 -36.01 25.93
N ASP A 570 -21.07 -35.42 25.49
CA ASP A 570 -22.41 -36.03 25.53
C ASP A 570 -22.67 -37.01 24.37
N LYS A 571 -21.77 -37.10 23.37
CA LYS A 571 -21.99 -37.90 22.15
C LYS A 571 -21.67 -39.40 22.29
N SER A 572 -21.26 -39.86 23.47
CA SER A 572 -21.08 -41.30 23.73
C SER A 572 -22.45 -41.99 23.76
N GLY A 573 -22.78 -42.74 22.70
CA GLY A 573 -24.09 -43.38 22.45
C GLY A 573 -24.46 -44.55 23.38
N GLY A 574 -23.81 -44.68 24.53
CA GLY A 574 -24.18 -45.60 25.60
C GLY A 574 -25.34 -45.05 26.44
N ARG A 575 -26.02 -45.92 27.21
CA ARG A 575 -27.11 -45.51 28.13
C ARG A 575 -26.67 -44.55 29.25
N ARG A 576 -25.36 -44.35 29.45
CA ARG A 576 -24.75 -43.48 30.46
C ARG A 576 -23.47 -42.87 29.87
N THR A 577 -23.43 -41.54 29.73
CA THR A 577 -22.26 -40.80 29.23
C THR A 577 -21.25 -40.57 30.38
N LEU A 578 -19.95 -40.42 30.06
CA LEU A 578 -18.93 -40.12 31.07
C LEU A 578 -19.20 -38.78 31.78
N ARG A 579 -19.70 -37.79 31.04
CA ARG A 579 -20.13 -36.49 31.55
C ARG A 579 -21.10 -36.60 32.74
N LYS A 580 -22.06 -37.53 32.69
CA LYS A 580 -23.08 -37.72 33.76
C LYS A 580 -22.53 -38.34 35.05
N ASP A 581 -21.29 -38.83 35.03
CA ASP A 581 -20.60 -39.37 36.20
C ASP A 581 -19.62 -38.39 36.85
N LEU A 582 -19.50 -37.18 36.29
CA LEU A 582 -18.75 -36.05 36.83
C LEU A 582 -19.71 -35.00 37.43
N ASP A 583 -19.26 -34.27 38.44
CA ASP A 583 -20.02 -33.16 39.02
C ASP A 583 -19.80 -31.83 38.27
N ALA A 584 -20.77 -30.93 38.40
CA ALA A 584 -20.82 -29.67 37.65
C ALA A 584 -19.55 -28.81 37.80
N THR A 585 -18.96 -28.73 38.99
CA THR A 585 -17.73 -27.95 39.23
C THR A 585 -16.55 -28.54 38.46
N THR A 586 -16.37 -29.85 38.51
CA THR A 586 -15.35 -30.56 37.73
C THR A 586 -15.57 -30.41 36.22
N LEU A 587 -16.81 -30.51 35.75
CA LEU A 587 -17.14 -30.30 34.34
C LEU A 587 -16.79 -28.88 33.87
N GLN A 588 -17.17 -27.86 34.64
CA GLN A 588 -16.85 -26.46 34.32
C GLN A 588 -15.34 -26.21 34.28
N GLN A 589 -14.56 -26.82 35.18
CA GLN A 589 -13.09 -26.72 35.18
C GLN A 589 -12.46 -27.37 33.94
N ILE A 590 -12.92 -28.56 33.55
CA ILE A 590 -12.43 -29.26 32.34
C ILE A 590 -12.85 -28.50 31.07
N GLU A 591 -14.07 -27.98 31.00
CA GLU A 591 -14.57 -27.19 29.86
C GLU A 591 -13.83 -25.87 29.70
N ALA A 592 -13.54 -25.17 30.79
CA ALA A 592 -12.75 -23.94 30.78
C ALA A 592 -11.33 -24.22 30.24
N PHE A 593 -10.66 -25.22 30.79
CA PHE A 593 -9.33 -25.65 30.33
C PHE A 593 -9.33 -26.10 28.87
N HIS A 594 -10.31 -26.90 28.44
CA HIS A 594 -10.44 -27.36 27.06
C HIS A 594 -10.71 -26.21 26.08
N ARG A 595 -11.43 -25.16 26.50
CA ARG A 595 -11.63 -23.97 25.67
C ARG A 595 -10.39 -23.10 25.58
N GLN A 596 -9.73 -22.85 26.71
CA GLN A 596 -8.56 -21.96 26.78
C GLN A 596 -7.35 -22.58 26.06
N SER A 597 -7.13 -23.90 26.23
CA SER A 597 -6.05 -24.65 25.58
C SER A 597 -6.21 -24.87 24.07
N PHE A 598 -7.31 -24.42 23.46
CA PHE A 598 -7.46 -24.44 22.00
C PHE A 598 -6.47 -23.48 21.32
N TYR A 599 -6.20 -22.33 21.95
CA TYR A 599 -5.36 -21.29 21.34
C TYR A 599 -3.85 -21.48 21.60
N TRP A 600 -3.47 -22.46 22.44
CA TRP A 600 -2.08 -22.67 22.83
C TRP A 600 -1.17 -23.05 21.66
N THR A 601 -1.65 -23.85 20.71
CA THR A 601 -0.87 -24.18 19.49
C THR A 601 -0.55 -22.95 18.66
N TYR A 602 -1.44 -21.96 18.62
CA TYR A 602 -1.20 -20.70 17.91
C TYR A 602 -0.19 -19.83 18.64
N LEU A 603 -0.32 -19.71 19.97
CA LEU A 603 0.56 -18.89 20.82
C LEU A 603 1.98 -19.45 20.92
N LEU A 604 2.15 -20.77 20.88
CA LEU A 604 3.48 -21.41 20.86
C LEU A 604 4.20 -21.25 19.51
N ASN A 605 3.45 -21.01 18.42
CA ASN A 605 3.96 -20.81 17.05
C ASN A 605 3.67 -19.37 16.57
N LEU A 606 3.89 -18.39 17.44
CA LEU A 606 3.45 -17.01 17.27
C LEU A 606 3.84 -16.39 15.91
N ALA A 607 5.09 -16.53 15.46
CA ALA A 607 5.56 -15.91 14.22
C ALA A 607 4.79 -16.36 12.96
N ASP A 608 4.47 -17.65 12.86
CA ASP A 608 3.73 -18.24 11.75
C ASP A 608 2.26 -17.77 11.76
N PHE A 609 1.61 -17.82 12.92
CA PHE A 609 0.23 -17.36 13.05
C PHE A 609 0.06 -15.84 12.96
N LEU A 610 1.06 -15.06 13.38
CA LEU A 610 1.08 -13.61 13.18
C LEU A 610 1.13 -13.26 11.68
N SER A 611 1.97 -13.96 10.90
CA SER A 611 1.97 -13.82 9.44
C SER A 611 0.63 -14.24 8.81
N LYS A 612 0.08 -15.39 9.20
CA LYS A 612 -1.22 -15.90 8.68
C LYS A 612 -2.44 -15.05 9.08
N CYS A 613 -2.39 -14.33 10.19
CA CYS A 613 -3.44 -13.38 10.59
C CYS A 613 -3.38 -12.06 9.82
N CYS A 614 -2.28 -11.78 9.11
CA CYS A 614 -2.04 -10.56 8.34
C CYS A 614 -1.86 -10.82 6.83
N ASP A 615 -2.22 -12.01 6.35
CA ASP A 615 -2.00 -12.42 4.95
C ASP A 615 -2.96 -11.68 3.98
N LEU A 616 -2.42 -10.67 3.31
CA LEU A 616 -3.10 -9.90 2.25
C LEU A 616 -2.56 -10.20 0.85
N SER A 617 -1.75 -11.25 0.69
CA SER A 617 -1.12 -11.66 -0.58
C SER A 617 -2.12 -11.92 -1.71
N GLN A 618 -3.34 -12.35 -1.37
CA GLN A 618 -4.36 -12.76 -2.35
C GLN A 618 -4.96 -11.58 -3.14
N LEU A 619 -4.65 -10.32 -2.76
CA LEU A 619 -5.16 -9.13 -3.45
C LEU A 619 -4.53 -8.88 -4.83
N TRP A 620 -3.32 -9.39 -5.10
CA TRP A 620 -2.65 -9.22 -6.39
C TRP A 620 -2.97 -10.32 -7.41
N TYR A 621 -3.10 -11.56 -6.93
CA TYR A 621 -3.28 -12.76 -7.76
C TYR A 621 -4.60 -12.73 -8.53
N ARG A 622 -4.57 -13.30 -9.75
CA ARG A 622 -5.67 -13.20 -10.73
C ARG A 622 -5.70 -14.32 -11.78
N GLU A 623 -5.21 -15.51 -11.43
CA GLU A 623 -5.09 -16.65 -12.36
C GLU A 623 -6.44 -17.21 -12.82
N PHE A 624 -7.51 -17.09 -12.03
CA PHE A 624 -8.85 -17.51 -12.43
C PHE A 624 -9.44 -16.54 -13.45
N TYR A 625 -9.36 -15.22 -13.23
CA TYR A 625 -9.79 -14.25 -14.25
C TYR A 625 -8.94 -14.32 -15.53
N LEU A 626 -7.63 -14.58 -15.43
CA LEU A 626 -6.78 -14.81 -16.61
C LEU A 626 -7.20 -16.04 -17.41
N GLU A 627 -7.58 -17.14 -16.76
CA GLU A 627 -8.14 -18.32 -17.42
C GLU A 627 -9.45 -17.97 -18.16
N MET A 628 -10.35 -17.22 -17.50
CA MET A 628 -11.64 -16.78 -18.08
C MET A 628 -11.50 -15.90 -19.33
N THR A 629 -10.42 -15.13 -19.50
CA THR A 629 -10.17 -14.40 -20.76
C THR A 629 -10.05 -15.31 -21.99
N MET A 630 -9.84 -16.62 -21.79
CA MET A 630 -9.53 -17.61 -22.83
C MET A 630 -8.32 -17.23 -23.69
N GLY A 631 -7.46 -16.33 -23.19
CA GLY A 631 -6.30 -15.80 -23.91
C GLY A 631 -6.66 -14.83 -25.04
N ARG A 632 -7.86 -14.22 -25.00
CA ARG A 632 -8.33 -13.24 -25.98
C ARG A 632 -8.28 -11.82 -25.39
N LYS A 633 -7.76 -10.87 -26.16
CA LYS A 633 -8.04 -9.44 -26.00
C LYS A 633 -8.86 -9.00 -27.20
N VAL A 634 -9.98 -8.33 -26.97
CA VAL A 634 -10.76 -7.67 -28.02
C VAL A 634 -10.36 -6.19 -28.01
N ASN A 635 -9.39 -5.82 -28.85
CA ASN A 635 -9.08 -4.42 -29.12
C ASN A 635 -9.89 -3.97 -30.35
N VAL A 636 -10.83 -3.04 -30.17
CA VAL A 636 -11.46 -2.33 -31.29
C VAL A 636 -10.58 -1.13 -31.63
N MET A 637 -9.53 -1.34 -32.44
CA MET A 637 -8.76 -0.22 -32.99
C MET A 637 -9.59 0.52 -34.05
N ARG A 638 -10.17 1.67 -33.67
CA ARG A 638 -10.68 2.62 -34.67
C ARG A 638 -9.50 3.26 -35.41
N HIS A 639 -9.20 2.73 -36.60
CA HIS A 639 -8.29 3.38 -37.52
C HIS A 639 -8.95 4.64 -38.11
N ASN A 640 -8.58 5.81 -37.57
CA ASN A 640 -8.73 7.07 -38.31
C ASN A 640 -7.68 7.09 -39.45
N HIS A 641 -7.93 6.38 -40.55
CA HIS A 641 -7.50 6.73 -41.93
C HIS A 641 -7.98 5.67 -42.95
N ASN A 642 -8.72 6.16 -43.96
CA ASN A 642 -9.15 5.50 -45.21
C ASN A 642 -10.21 4.38 -45.11
N GLU A 643 -11.28 4.53 -45.89
CA GLU A 643 -12.53 3.73 -45.84
C GLU A 643 -12.48 2.35 -46.53
N GLU A 644 -11.30 1.83 -46.88
CA GLU A 644 -11.15 0.58 -47.66
C GLU A 644 -10.23 -0.49 -47.02
N CYS A 645 -10.13 -0.53 -45.69
CA CYS A 645 -9.54 -1.66 -44.97
C CYS A 645 -10.54 -2.26 -43.98
N ASN A 646 -11.05 -3.46 -44.30
CA ASN A 646 -11.83 -4.28 -43.37
C ASN A 646 -11.05 -4.52 -42.06
N ASP A 647 -11.77 -4.54 -40.94
CA ASP A 647 -11.24 -4.66 -39.59
C ASP A 647 -10.16 -5.75 -39.44
N LEU A 648 -8.90 -5.34 -39.35
CA LEU A 648 -7.83 -6.24 -38.97
C LEU A 648 -7.90 -6.44 -37.45
N ILE A 649 -8.77 -7.36 -37.01
CA ILE A 649 -8.89 -7.74 -35.60
C ILE A 649 -7.58 -8.39 -35.14
N THR A 650 -6.66 -7.58 -34.61
CA THR A 650 -5.46 -8.04 -33.93
C THR A 650 -5.87 -8.67 -32.60
N MET A 651 -6.08 -10.00 -32.63
CA MET A 651 -6.25 -10.81 -31.42
C MET A 651 -4.95 -10.84 -30.62
N GLU A 652 -4.67 -9.77 -29.88
CA GLU A 652 -3.67 -9.76 -28.84
C GLU A 652 -4.03 -10.82 -27.76
N LYS A 653 -3.03 -11.53 -27.27
CA LYS A 653 -3.24 -12.51 -26.19
C LYS A 653 -3.22 -11.78 -24.85
N ARG A 654 -4.31 -11.84 -24.07
CA ARG A 654 -4.27 -11.50 -22.64
C ARG A 654 -3.37 -12.52 -21.94
N ILE A 655 -2.15 -12.09 -21.60
CA ILE A 655 -1.17 -12.87 -20.82
C ILE A 655 -1.18 -12.40 -19.36
N GLN A 656 -1.36 -11.11 -19.12
CA GLN A 656 -1.53 -10.50 -17.81
C GLN A 656 -2.47 -9.26 -17.92
N PHE A 657 -3.09 -8.85 -16.82
CA PHE A 657 -3.88 -7.61 -16.72
C PHE A 657 -2.98 -6.38 -16.47
N PRO A 658 -3.36 -5.18 -16.97
CA PRO A 658 -2.61 -3.95 -16.74
C PRO A 658 -2.72 -3.47 -15.28
N ILE A 659 -1.73 -2.68 -14.84
CA ILE A 659 -1.59 -2.20 -13.46
C ILE A 659 -2.83 -1.44 -12.95
N GLU A 660 -3.59 -0.79 -13.83
CA GLU A 660 -4.82 -0.06 -13.48
C GLU A 660 -5.99 -0.95 -13.03
N MET A 661 -5.84 -2.28 -13.14
CA MET A 661 -6.77 -3.30 -12.64
C MET A 661 -6.20 -4.06 -11.41
N SER A 662 -4.95 -3.79 -11.03
CA SER A 662 -4.25 -4.45 -9.92
C SER A 662 -4.54 -3.74 -8.60
N MET A 663 -5.03 -4.46 -7.59
CA MET A 663 -5.50 -3.85 -6.33
C MET A 663 -4.42 -3.04 -5.59
N PRO A 664 -3.16 -3.51 -5.41
CA PRO A 664 -2.11 -2.70 -4.77
C PRO A 664 -1.89 -1.34 -5.48
N TRP A 665 -1.86 -1.33 -6.81
CA TRP A 665 -1.68 -0.10 -7.56
C TRP A 665 -2.94 0.78 -7.58
N ILE A 666 -4.14 0.21 -7.67
CA ILE A 666 -5.41 0.96 -7.59
C ILE A 666 -5.47 1.78 -6.29
N LEU A 667 -5.02 1.22 -5.16
CA LEU A 667 -4.98 1.90 -3.87
C LEU A 667 -3.88 2.97 -3.83
N THR A 668 -2.65 2.63 -4.24
CA THR A 668 -1.51 3.58 -4.26
C THR A 668 -1.77 4.79 -5.17
N ASP A 669 -2.20 4.56 -6.41
CA ASP A 669 -2.48 5.60 -7.41
C ASP A 669 -3.65 6.50 -7.00
N HIS A 670 -4.60 5.99 -6.21
CA HIS A 670 -5.72 6.79 -5.67
C HIS A 670 -5.25 7.85 -4.67
N ILE A 671 -4.30 7.53 -3.79
CA ILE A 671 -3.69 8.49 -2.86
C ILE A 671 -2.93 9.58 -3.64
N LEU A 672 -2.10 9.17 -4.60
CA LEU A 672 -1.31 10.09 -5.44
C LEU A 672 -2.20 11.03 -6.28
N LYS A 673 -3.35 10.54 -6.76
CA LYS A 673 -4.31 11.35 -7.55
C LYS A 673 -5.18 12.27 -6.71
N SER A 674 -5.65 11.81 -5.56
CA SER A 674 -6.48 12.60 -4.64
C SER A 674 -5.69 13.71 -3.95
N LYS A 675 -4.40 13.47 -3.66
CA LYS A 675 -3.50 14.40 -2.94
C LYS A 675 -3.98 14.72 -1.52
N GLU A 676 -4.77 13.82 -0.93
CA GLU A 676 -5.35 13.96 0.40
C GLU A 676 -4.24 13.90 1.47
N PRO A 677 -3.98 14.99 2.24
CA PRO A 677 -2.83 15.04 3.14
C PRO A 677 -2.84 13.95 4.21
N ALA A 678 -4.00 13.67 4.80
CA ALA A 678 -4.17 12.65 5.85
C ALA A 678 -3.90 11.22 5.34
N MET A 679 -3.94 10.99 4.03
CA MET A 679 -3.71 9.68 3.41
C MET A 679 -2.28 9.51 2.87
N MET A 680 -1.49 10.58 2.83
CA MET A 680 -0.13 10.54 2.27
C MET A 680 0.84 9.73 3.13
N GLU A 681 0.65 9.74 4.45
CA GLU A 681 1.42 8.93 5.40
C GLU A 681 1.21 7.42 5.19
N TYR A 682 0.05 7.03 4.66
CA TYR A 682 -0.30 5.63 4.41
C TYR A 682 0.15 5.10 3.04
N VAL A 683 0.74 5.93 2.17
CA VAL A 683 0.96 5.60 0.75
C VAL A 683 1.87 4.39 0.50
N LEU A 684 2.69 4.02 1.49
CA LEU A 684 3.62 2.88 1.38
C LEU A 684 3.00 1.54 1.80
N TYR A 685 1.97 1.51 2.65
CA TYR A 685 1.35 0.24 3.08
C TYR A 685 0.66 -0.52 1.93
N PRO A 686 -0.01 0.13 0.96
CA PRO A 686 -0.50 -0.56 -0.23
C PRO A 686 0.61 -1.08 -1.16
N LEU A 687 1.82 -0.51 -1.12
CA LEU A 687 2.98 -1.05 -1.84
C LEU A 687 3.55 -2.29 -1.14
N ASP A 688 3.46 -2.38 0.19
CA ASP A 688 3.88 -3.58 0.96
C ASP A 688 3.07 -4.84 0.60
N LEU A 689 1.86 -4.69 0.03
CA LEU A 689 1.08 -5.82 -0.50
C LEU A 689 1.82 -6.61 -1.60
N TYR A 690 2.77 -5.97 -2.31
CA TYR A 690 3.63 -6.69 -3.25
C TYR A 690 4.64 -7.60 -2.54
N ASN A 691 5.10 -7.25 -1.33
CA ASN A 691 5.98 -8.11 -0.54
C ASN A 691 5.24 -9.38 -0.09
N ASP A 692 4.00 -9.24 0.42
CA ASP A 692 3.14 -10.39 0.74
C ASP A 692 2.96 -11.31 -0.48
N SER A 693 2.63 -10.69 -1.63
CA SER A 693 2.41 -11.40 -2.89
C SER A 693 3.68 -12.15 -3.32
N ALA A 694 4.84 -11.50 -3.31
CA ALA A 694 6.14 -12.07 -3.66
C ALA A 694 6.56 -13.21 -2.72
N GLN A 695 6.42 -13.03 -1.40
CA GLN A 695 6.70 -14.07 -0.42
C GLN A 695 5.82 -15.29 -0.66
N TYR A 696 4.52 -15.09 -0.91
CA TYR A 696 3.57 -16.18 -1.20
C TYR A 696 3.93 -16.92 -2.50
N ALA A 697 4.40 -16.20 -3.54
CA ALA A 697 4.83 -16.78 -4.82
C ALA A 697 6.02 -17.74 -4.65
N LEU A 698 6.99 -17.34 -3.82
CA LEU A 698 8.23 -18.08 -3.57
C LEU A 698 8.02 -19.25 -2.60
N THR A 699 7.28 -19.03 -1.50
CA THR A 699 7.19 -19.98 -0.39
C THR A 699 6.00 -20.95 -0.50
N VAL A 700 4.82 -20.47 -0.89
CA VAL A 700 3.58 -21.26 -0.93
C VAL A 700 3.32 -21.79 -2.33
N PHE A 701 3.21 -20.92 -3.33
CA PHE A 701 3.00 -21.34 -4.71
C PHE A 701 4.23 -22.01 -5.32
N LYS A 702 5.44 -21.60 -4.93
CA LYS A 702 6.72 -22.10 -5.44
C LYS A 702 6.77 -22.03 -6.98
N LYS A 703 6.56 -20.82 -7.53
CA LYS A 703 6.58 -20.54 -8.98
C LYS A 703 7.38 -19.26 -9.28
N GLN A 704 8.40 -19.39 -10.12
CA GLN A 704 9.25 -18.27 -10.55
C GLN A 704 8.45 -17.23 -11.34
N PHE A 705 7.72 -17.64 -12.38
CA PHE A 705 6.98 -16.71 -13.24
C PHE A 705 5.96 -15.80 -12.52
N LEU A 706 5.43 -16.21 -11.36
CA LEU A 706 4.56 -15.36 -10.54
C LEU A 706 5.38 -14.28 -9.82
N TYR A 707 6.56 -14.62 -9.30
CA TYR A 707 7.48 -13.66 -8.72
C TYR A 707 8.02 -12.70 -9.79
N ASP A 708 8.42 -13.20 -10.96
CA ASP A 708 8.92 -12.40 -12.08
C ASP A 708 7.87 -11.35 -12.53
N GLU A 709 6.58 -11.71 -12.50
CA GLU A 709 5.47 -10.79 -12.81
C GLU A 709 5.19 -9.77 -11.69
N VAL A 710 5.30 -10.17 -10.41
CA VAL A 710 5.24 -9.23 -9.28
C VAL A 710 6.38 -8.22 -9.35
N GLU A 711 7.62 -8.69 -9.58
CA GLU A 711 8.81 -7.84 -9.70
C GLU A 711 8.68 -6.84 -10.86
N ALA A 712 8.26 -7.31 -12.05
CA ALA A 712 8.05 -6.45 -13.21
C ALA A 712 6.94 -5.40 -12.97
N GLU A 713 5.87 -5.77 -12.28
CA GLU A 713 4.79 -4.85 -11.92
C GLU A 713 5.24 -3.82 -10.88
N VAL A 714 5.95 -4.24 -9.84
CA VAL A 714 6.55 -3.35 -8.82
C VAL A 714 7.47 -2.34 -9.48
N ASN A 715 8.37 -2.77 -10.37
CA ASN A 715 9.35 -1.90 -11.01
C ASN A 715 8.66 -0.76 -11.78
N LEU A 716 7.65 -1.08 -12.59
CA LEU A 716 6.84 -0.10 -13.32
C LEU A 716 6.00 0.81 -12.41
N CYS A 717 5.41 0.25 -11.35
CA CYS A 717 4.62 1.01 -10.38
C CYS A 717 5.49 1.97 -9.55
N PHE A 718 6.70 1.54 -9.18
CA PHE A 718 7.62 2.31 -8.37
C PHE A 718 8.21 3.51 -9.14
N ASP A 719 8.58 3.33 -10.41
CA ASP A 719 8.96 4.45 -11.29
C ASP A 719 7.84 5.51 -11.37
N GLN A 720 6.59 5.08 -11.55
CA GLN A 720 5.44 5.98 -11.56
C GLN A 720 5.16 6.63 -10.21
N PHE A 721 5.38 5.91 -9.10
CA PHE A 721 5.25 6.41 -7.74
C PHE A 721 6.28 7.52 -7.48
N VAL A 722 7.56 7.29 -7.76
CA VAL A 722 8.63 8.28 -7.60
C VAL A 722 8.37 9.51 -8.47
N TYR A 723 7.98 9.32 -9.74
CA TYR A 723 7.62 10.43 -10.62
C TYR A 723 6.49 11.29 -10.03
N LYS A 724 5.34 10.67 -9.72
CA LYS A 724 4.16 11.37 -9.21
C LYS A 724 4.45 12.04 -7.86
N LEU A 725 5.10 11.34 -6.93
CA LEU A 725 5.43 11.89 -5.62
C LEU A 725 6.39 13.08 -5.74
N SER A 726 7.40 13.01 -6.60
CA SER A 726 8.33 14.13 -6.81
C SER A 726 7.64 15.37 -7.40
N GLU A 727 6.70 15.18 -8.35
CA GLU A 727 5.89 16.26 -8.90
C GLU A 727 4.99 16.90 -7.82
N LEU A 728 4.35 16.08 -6.98
CA LEU A 728 3.49 16.51 -5.87
C LEU A 728 4.27 17.31 -4.83
N VAL A 729 5.41 16.78 -4.37
CA VAL A 729 6.29 17.42 -3.38
C VAL A 729 6.81 18.75 -3.91
N TYR A 730 7.32 18.77 -5.15
CA TYR A 730 7.79 20.01 -5.79
C TYR A 730 6.65 21.03 -5.94
N ALA A 731 5.48 20.62 -6.40
CA ALA A 731 4.32 21.50 -6.55
C ALA A 731 3.85 22.06 -5.19
N HIS A 732 3.83 21.23 -4.14
CA HIS A 732 3.48 21.65 -2.78
C HIS A 732 4.46 22.70 -2.25
N TYR A 733 5.76 22.42 -2.24
CA TYR A 733 6.76 23.37 -1.73
C TYR A 733 6.86 24.63 -2.59
N LYS A 734 6.64 24.55 -3.91
CA LYS A 734 6.54 25.73 -4.79
C LYS A 734 5.34 26.60 -4.45
N GLN A 735 4.18 26.00 -4.14
CA GLN A 735 3.00 26.75 -3.66
C GLN A 735 3.23 27.31 -2.24
N LEU A 736 3.85 26.57 -1.34
CA LEU A 736 4.17 27.04 0.01
C LEU A 736 5.12 28.24 -0.04
N ALA A 737 6.20 28.14 -0.82
CA ALA A 737 7.15 29.23 -1.04
C ALA A 737 6.48 30.47 -1.65
N SER A 738 5.53 30.31 -2.58
CA SER A 738 4.79 31.45 -3.13
C SER A 738 3.86 32.09 -2.09
N ARG A 739 3.17 31.30 -1.25
CA ARG A 739 2.33 31.80 -0.14
C ARG A 739 3.15 32.55 0.91
N LEU A 740 4.25 31.96 1.39
CA LEU A 740 5.18 32.60 2.34
C LEU A 740 5.72 33.92 1.79
N ARG A 741 6.12 33.93 0.51
CA ARG A 741 6.64 35.14 -0.16
C ARG A 741 5.56 36.20 -0.36
N ASN A 742 4.31 35.83 -0.61
CA ASN A 742 3.18 36.76 -0.77
C ASN A 742 2.88 37.58 0.51
N GLY A 743 3.18 37.06 1.71
CA GLY A 743 3.08 37.82 2.96
C GLY A 743 4.10 38.96 3.07
N LEU A 744 5.36 38.71 2.66
CA LEU A 744 6.45 39.69 2.70
C LEU A 744 6.56 40.57 1.43
N THR A 745 5.92 40.18 0.33
CA THR A 745 6.07 40.88 -0.97
C THR A 745 4.77 41.21 -1.71
N ARG A 746 3.71 41.59 -0.95
CA ARG A 746 2.62 42.43 -1.50
C ARG A 746 3.15 43.75 -2.12
N ILE A 747 4.41 44.11 -1.84
CA ILE A 747 5.16 45.25 -2.38
C ILE A 747 5.85 44.96 -3.74
N CYS A 748 6.19 43.70 -4.09
CA CYS A 748 7.26 43.48 -5.10
C CYS A 748 6.98 42.57 -6.33
N ILE A 749 5.91 41.77 -6.40
CA ILE A 749 5.82 40.72 -7.47
C ILE A 749 4.53 40.74 -8.32
N ALA A 750 3.35 41.00 -7.74
CA ALA A 750 2.09 40.99 -8.51
C ALA A 750 1.62 42.37 -9.03
N PRO A 751 1.69 43.47 -8.25
CA PRO A 751 1.31 44.80 -8.78
C PRO A 751 2.36 45.40 -9.73
N SER A 752 3.58 44.84 -9.73
CA SER A 752 4.80 45.37 -10.33
C SER A 752 5.09 44.88 -11.75
N THR A 753 4.14 44.21 -12.42
CA THR A 753 4.24 43.85 -13.86
C THR A 753 3.23 44.58 -14.74
N GLN A 754 2.07 45.02 -14.21
CA GLN A 754 1.16 45.90 -14.96
C GLN A 754 1.46 47.40 -14.77
N ARG A 755 1.88 47.86 -13.59
CA ARG A 755 2.26 49.28 -13.37
C ARG A 755 3.65 49.65 -13.88
N SER A 756 4.47 48.68 -14.27
CA SER A 756 5.87 48.86 -14.70
C SER A 756 6.06 48.92 -16.21
N GLN A 757 5.09 48.44 -17.00
CA GLN A 757 5.17 48.45 -18.47
C GLN A 757 5.17 49.87 -19.06
N SER A 758 4.75 50.88 -18.30
CA SER A 758 4.64 52.28 -18.73
C SER A 758 5.84 53.17 -18.38
N PHE A 759 6.81 52.73 -17.56
CA PHE A 759 7.99 53.54 -17.24
C PHE A 759 9.21 52.73 -16.76
N VAL A 760 10.41 53.22 -17.06
CA VAL A 760 11.67 52.72 -16.46
C VAL A 760 12.06 53.64 -15.30
N GLY A 761 12.60 53.08 -14.22
CA GLY A 761 12.84 53.84 -12.97
C GLY A 761 13.70 53.08 -11.95
N PRO A 762 13.89 53.63 -10.73
CA PRO A 762 14.86 53.10 -9.76
C PRO A 762 14.68 51.62 -9.39
N GLN A 763 13.44 51.13 -9.32
CA GLN A 763 13.14 49.72 -9.03
C GLN A 763 13.66 48.79 -10.13
N HIS A 764 13.53 49.20 -11.39
CA HIS A 764 14.02 48.46 -12.56
C HIS A 764 15.55 48.45 -12.60
N LEU A 765 16.19 49.60 -12.36
CA LEU A 765 17.65 49.71 -12.31
C LEU A 765 18.26 48.92 -11.14
N HIS A 766 17.59 48.90 -9.98
CA HIS A 766 18.02 48.09 -8.82
C HIS A 766 17.93 46.59 -9.08
N ALA A 767 16.87 46.14 -9.77
CA ALA A 767 16.75 44.75 -10.22
C ALA A 767 17.83 44.40 -11.27
N LEU A 768 18.08 45.29 -12.23
CA LEU A 768 19.11 45.14 -13.26
C LEU A 768 20.51 45.01 -12.63
N VAL A 769 20.88 45.91 -11.71
CA VAL A 769 22.18 45.84 -11.00
C VAL A 769 22.31 44.56 -10.17
N ARG A 770 21.24 44.10 -9.51
CA ARG A 770 21.25 42.83 -8.75
C ARG A 770 21.36 41.59 -9.64
N LEU A 771 20.75 41.58 -10.82
CA LEU A 771 20.75 40.42 -11.72
C LEU A 771 22.02 40.33 -12.57
N LEU A 772 22.55 41.47 -13.06
CA LEU A 772 23.75 41.50 -13.89
C LEU A 772 25.05 41.50 -13.06
N GLY A 773 24.99 41.94 -11.79
CA GLY A 773 26.16 42.13 -10.95
C GLY A 773 27.18 43.11 -11.55
N TYR A 774 28.37 43.19 -10.94
CA TYR A 774 29.42 44.10 -11.42
C TYR A 774 29.92 43.77 -12.83
N GLN A 775 30.01 42.48 -13.19
CA GLN A 775 30.52 42.04 -14.49
C GLN A 775 29.53 42.37 -15.62
N GLY A 776 28.24 42.04 -15.46
CA GLY A 776 27.23 42.34 -16.48
C GLY A 776 27.02 43.85 -16.65
N VAL A 777 27.03 44.63 -15.56
CA VAL A 777 26.96 46.10 -15.64
C VAL A 777 28.18 46.67 -16.38
N ALA A 778 29.39 46.14 -16.15
CA ALA A 778 30.58 46.57 -16.88
C ALA A 778 30.52 46.27 -18.39
N VAL A 779 30.00 45.10 -18.77
CA VAL A 779 29.78 44.73 -20.19
C VAL A 779 28.73 45.64 -20.83
N VAL A 780 27.58 45.85 -20.19
CA VAL A 780 26.53 46.76 -20.71
C VAL A 780 27.06 48.18 -20.90
N VAL A 781 27.85 48.72 -19.96
CA VAL A 781 28.48 50.03 -20.14
C VAL A 781 29.53 50.03 -21.27
N SER A 782 30.27 48.94 -21.47
CA SER A 782 31.23 48.79 -22.57
C SER A 782 30.53 48.79 -23.93
N GLU A 783 29.42 48.05 -24.07
CA GLU A 783 28.62 48.02 -25.29
C GLU A 783 27.91 49.35 -25.56
N LEU A 784 27.33 50.00 -24.54
CA LEU A 784 26.76 51.35 -24.67
C LEU A 784 27.82 52.38 -25.10
N LEU A 785 29.07 52.27 -24.62
CA LEU A 785 30.20 53.06 -25.12
C LEU A 785 30.54 52.73 -26.58
N GLY A 786 30.46 51.46 -26.99
CA GLY A 786 30.64 51.03 -28.38
C GLY A 786 29.59 51.61 -29.32
N VAL A 787 28.31 51.52 -28.95
CA VAL A 787 27.18 52.09 -29.69
C VAL A 787 27.29 53.62 -29.77
N ALA A 788 27.57 54.30 -28.65
CA ALA A 788 27.77 55.74 -28.63
C ALA A 788 28.95 56.17 -29.52
N ARG A 789 30.07 55.42 -29.50
CA ARG A 789 31.21 55.65 -30.39
C ARG A 789 30.84 55.46 -31.87
N GLY A 790 30.02 54.47 -32.20
CA GLY A 790 29.52 54.23 -33.56
C GLY A 790 28.62 55.36 -34.06
N LEU A 791 27.66 55.80 -33.23
CA LEU A 791 26.77 56.92 -33.55
C LEU A 791 27.54 58.23 -33.72
N LEU A 792 28.49 58.53 -32.83
CA LEU A 792 29.29 59.76 -32.88
C LEU A 792 30.18 59.86 -34.13
N HIS A 793 30.88 58.79 -34.53
CA HIS A 793 31.73 58.81 -35.74
C HIS A 793 30.95 58.60 -37.05
N GLY A 794 29.82 57.89 -36.98
CA GLY A 794 28.97 57.56 -38.12
C GLY A 794 27.97 58.66 -38.42
N THR A 795 26.71 58.44 -38.05
CA THR A 795 25.59 59.30 -38.41
C THR A 795 25.71 60.71 -37.85
N LEU A 796 26.02 60.88 -36.55
CA LEU A 796 26.09 62.22 -35.96
C LEU A 796 27.20 63.07 -36.58
N ALA A 797 28.42 62.55 -36.75
CA ALA A 797 29.50 63.29 -37.43
C ALA A 797 29.22 63.55 -38.92
N GLN A 798 28.39 62.75 -39.60
CA GLN A 798 27.95 63.03 -40.97
C GLN A 798 26.91 64.16 -40.99
N PHE A 799 25.88 64.08 -40.14
CA PHE A 799 24.86 65.12 -40.03
C PHE A 799 25.43 66.45 -39.52
N THR A 800 26.34 66.47 -38.54
CA THR A 800 26.96 67.72 -38.09
C THR A 800 27.88 68.34 -39.13
N ARG A 801 28.53 67.55 -40.00
CA ARG A 801 29.28 68.10 -41.16
C ARG A 801 28.34 68.66 -42.22
N ALA A 802 27.26 67.96 -42.56
CA ALA A 802 26.27 68.46 -43.51
C ALA A 802 25.58 69.74 -43.00
N LEU A 803 25.17 69.76 -41.72
CA LEU A 803 24.62 70.94 -41.06
C LEU A 803 25.66 72.06 -40.93
N ALA A 804 26.92 71.78 -40.59
CA ALA A 804 27.96 72.82 -40.55
C ALA A 804 28.25 73.43 -41.93
N ALA A 805 28.05 72.69 -43.03
CA ALA A 805 28.14 73.22 -44.39
C ALA A 805 26.90 74.03 -44.81
N ALA A 806 25.73 73.72 -44.25
CA ALA A 806 24.47 74.45 -44.46
C ALA A 806 24.26 75.64 -43.48
N MET A 807 24.96 75.65 -42.35
CA MET A 807 24.93 76.72 -41.34
C MET A 807 25.51 78.03 -41.89
N PRO A 808 25.01 79.20 -41.44
CA PRO A 808 25.56 80.48 -41.85
C PRO A 808 27.05 80.60 -41.51
N ARG A 809 27.90 80.83 -42.53
CA ARG A 809 29.37 80.90 -42.35
C ARG A 809 29.80 81.95 -41.33
N HIS A 810 29.00 83.01 -41.18
CA HIS A 810 29.13 83.98 -40.10
C HIS A 810 27.72 84.36 -39.60
N CYS A 811 27.51 84.28 -38.29
CA CYS A 811 26.35 84.87 -37.63
C CYS A 811 26.85 85.76 -36.49
N LYS A 812 26.45 87.03 -36.48
CA LYS A 812 26.84 88.00 -35.44
C LYS A 812 25.67 88.23 -34.48
N LEU A 813 25.94 88.17 -33.19
CA LEU A 813 25.02 88.63 -32.15
C LEU A 813 25.07 90.17 -32.08
N PRO A 814 23.94 90.88 -32.03
CA PRO A 814 23.89 92.32 -31.81
C PRO A 814 24.67 92.74 -30.54
N ARG A 815 25.40 93.86 -30.61
CA ARG A 815 26.18 94.39 -29.48
C ARG A 815 25.38 95.38 -28.65
N TYR A 816 25.46 95.22 -27.33
CA TYR A 816 25.11 96.21 -26.30
C TYR A 816 26.06 95.97 -25.12
N ASP A 817 26.51 97.01 -24.43
CA ASP A 817 27.64 96.94 -23.48
C ASP A 817 27.22 96.69 -22.00
N TYR A 818 28.20 96.22 -21.20
CA TYR A 818 28.24 95.98 -19.73
C TYR A 818 27.65 94.68 -19.12
N GLY A 819 28.45 94.07 -18.21
CA GLY A 819 27.97 93.50 -16.92
C GLY A 819 28.09 91.97 -16.68
N ASP A 820 28.92 91.56 -15.72
CA ASP A 820 29.13 90.16 -15.25
C ASP A 820 28.12 89.66 -14.18
N LEU A 821 27.96 88.33 -14.02
CA LEU A 821 28.32 87.61 -12.77
C LEU A 821 28.25 86.05 -12.87
N LEU A 822 28.99 85.37 -11.98
CA LEU A 822 29.13 83.90 -11.87
C LEU A 822 28.05 83.21 -10.99
N THR A 823 27.90 81.89 -11.13
CA THR A 823 28.23 80.92 -10.05
C THR A 823 28.30 79.46 -10.56
N ARG A 824 28.84 78.55 -9.73
CA ARG A 824 29.44 77.28 -10.18
C ARG A 824 29.00 76.08 -9.32
N GLU A 825 28.98 74.92 -9.98
CA GLU A 825 28.93 73.51 -9.51
C GLU A 825 29.11 73.21 -8.01
N ARG A 826 28.42 72.15 -7.53
CA ARG A 826 29.05 71.14 -6.66
C ARG A 826 28.66 69.70 -7.02
N LEU A 827 29.66 68.83 -6.94
CA LEU A 827 29.61 67.37 -7.10
C LEU A 827 29.96 66.69 -5.76
N CYS A 828 29.44 65.49 -5.55
CA CYS A 828 29.92 64.50 -4.57
C CYS A 828 29.81 63.10 -5.22
N CYS A 829 30.65 62.07 -4.97
CA CYS A 829 32.01 61.97 -4.43
C CYS A 829 32.58 60.60 -4.88
N GLY A 830 33.91 60.47 -5.08
CA GLY A 830 34.65 59.21 -5.07
C GLY A 830 34.30 58.11 -6.09
N LEU A 831 35.09 57.99 -7.16
CA LEU A 831 35.02 56.91 -8.18
C LEU A 831 33.66 56.74 -8.90
N SER A 832 33.23 57.79 -9.62
CA SER A 832 32.12 57.61 -10.57
C SER A 832 32.61 56.93 -11.87
N LEU A 833 32.03 55.77 -12.19
CA LEU A 833 32.20 55.11 -13.49
C LEU A 833 31.82 56.06 -14.65
N PHE A 834 30.86 56.95 -14.40
CA PHE A 834 30.44 58.04 -15.28
C PHE A 834 31.60 58.96 -15.72
N SER A 835 32.54 59.29 -14.83
CA SER A 835 33.72 60.10 -15.20
C SER A 835 34.67 59.39 -16.18
N VAL A 836 34.73 58.05 -16.12
CA VAL A 836 35.51 57.21 -17.05
C VAL A 836 34.80 57.08 -18.40
N VAL A 837 33.47 56.89 -18.38
CA VAL A 837 32.61 56.90 -19.57
C VAL A 837 32.76 58.23 -20.33
N LEU A 838 32.61 59.36 -19.65
CA LEU A 838 32.81 60.70 -20.22
C LEU A 838 34.21 60.90 -20.82
N ARG A 839 35.26 60.42 -20.13
CA ARG A 839 36.64 60.50 -20.64
C ARG A 839 36.85 59.66 -21.91
N ARG A 840 36.22 58.48 -22.01
CA ARG A 840 36.24 57.63 -23.22
C ARG A 840 35.42 58.22 -24.37
N LEU A 841 34.28 58.84 -24.09
CA LEU A 841 33.51 59.59 -25.09
C LEU A 841 34.29 60.80 -25.62
N ARG A 842 35.04 61.52 -24.77
CA ARG A 842 35.91 62.62 -25.21
C ARG A 842 36.99 62.17 -26.19
N ALA A 843 37.56 60.97 -26.00
CA ALA A 843 38.52 60.38 -26.93
C ALA A 843 37.91 60.01 -28.30
N CYS A 844 36.58 60.05 -28.45
CA CYS A 844 35.85 59.87 -29.71
C CYS A 844 35.53 61.20 -30.42
N LEU A 845 35.92 62.36 -29.84
CA LEU A 845 35.62 63.71 -30.35
C LEU A 845 36.91 64.44 -30.74
N VAL A 846 37.66 63.85 -31.69
CA VAL A 846 38.98 64.35 -32.12
C VAL A 846 38.90 65.02 -33.50
N ALA A 847 39.67 66.09 -33.71
CA ALA A 847 39.82 66.75 -35.02
C ALA A 847 40.41 65.78 -36.07
N PRO A 848 40.06 65.89 -37.37
CA PRO A 848 39.40 67.03 -38.02
C PRO A 848 37.87 66.90 -38.14
N GLN A 849 37.23 65.91 -37.52
CA GLN A 849 35.80 65.62 -37.76
C GLN A 849 34.84 66.62 -37.07
N TRP A 850 35.35 67.44 -36.14
CA TRP A 850 34.61 68.45 -35.39
C TRP A 850 35.37 69.79 -35.47
N PRO A 851 34.73 70.91 -35.88
CA PRO A 851 35.44 72.11 -36.33
C PRO A 851 36.05 72.97 -35.19
N ALA A 852 37.17 73.62 -35.52
CA ALA A 852 37.84 74.66 -34.73
C ALA A 852 37.60 76.05 -35.36
N PRO A 853 37.65 77.17 -34.61
CA PRO A 853 37.05 78.44 -35.02
C PRO A 853 37.93 79.32 -35.95
N PRO A 854 37.39 79.85 -37.06
CA PRO A 854 38.00 80.94 -37.85
C PRO A 854 37.40 82.33 -37.53
N THR A 855 38.07 83.39 -38.00
CA THR A 855 37.75 84.81 -37.76
C THR A 855 36.96 85.49 -38.89
N SER A 856 36.46 86.70 -38.61
CA SER A 856 35.98 87.77 -39.53
C SER A 856 34.72 87.55 -40.42
N HIS A 857 33.58 88.01 -39.89
CA HIS A 857 32.61 88.97 -40.46
C HIS A 857 31.97 88.80 -41.87
N HIS A 858 30.63 88.69 -41.96
CA HIS A 858 29.62 89.72 -42.38
C HIS A 858 28.19 89.07 -42.51
N ALA A 859 27.11 89.84 -42.72
CA ALA A 859 25.68 89.54 -42.40
C ALA A 859 24.83 89.04 -43.63
N PRO A 860 23.47 88.80 -43.59
CA PRO A 860 22.44 89.01 -42.54
C PRO A 860 21.46 87.80 -42.28
N LEU A 861 20.29 88.06 -41.67
CA LEU A 861 19.40 87.14 -40.92
C LEU A 861 17.98 87.01 -41.53
N HIS A 862 17.27 85.90 -41.28
CA HIS A 862 15.80 85.82 -41.25
C HIS A 862 15.32 84.86 -40.15
N THR A 863 14.10 85.09 -39.63
CA THR A 863 13.45 84.37 -38.50
C THR A 863 12.41 83.36 -38.99
N ASP A 864 12.10 82.35 -38.16
CA ASP A 864 10.75 82.12 -37.60
C ASP A 864 10.69 80.88 -36.67
N ASP A 865 9.62 80.78 -35.89
CA ASP A 865 9.57 80.04 -34.62
C ASP A 865 9.32 78.52 -34.70
N THR A 866 10.01 77.73 -33.86
CA THR A 866 9.65 76.34 -33.50
C THR A 866 10.26 75.93 -32.15
N THR A 867 9.48 75.97 -31.05
CA THR A 867 10.01 75.61 -29.70
C THR A 867 9.22 74.59 -28.88
N GLU A 868 7.98 74.21 -29.25
CA GLU A 868 7.18 73.25 -28.44
C GLU A 868 7.33 71.77 -28.83
N PHE A 869 7.69 71.43 -30.07
CA PHE A 869 7.63 70.03 -30.56
C PHE A 869 8.75 69.10 -30.02
N HIS A 870 9.83 69.65 -29.46
CA HIS A 870 11.05 68.87 -29.18
C HIS A 870 11.05 68.09 -27.85
N ARG A 871 10.21 68.47 -26.87
CA ARG A 871 10.22 67.83 -25.54
C ARG A 871 9.43 66.53 -25.46
N GLU A 872 8.27 66.44 -26.12
CA GLU A 872 7.40 65.26 -26.03
C GLU A 872 7.97 64.02 -26.75
N LEU A 873 8.69 64.21 -27.86
CA LEU A 873 9.17 63.08 -28.68
C LEU A 873 10.47 62.43 -28.18
N PHE A 874 11.37 63.18 -27.53
CA PHE A 874 12.74 62.73 -27.22
C PHE A 874 13.15 62.90 -25.74
N GLY A 875 12.33 63.56 -24.91
CA GLY A 875 12.59 63.79 -23.50
C GLY A 875 13.90 64.50 -23.18
N GLU A 876 14.43 64.28 -21.97
CA GLU A 876 15.68 64.92 -21.53
C GLU A 876 16.95 64.32 -22.18
N GLY A 877 16.87 63.12 -22.74
CA GLY A 877 18.04 62.40 -23.29
C GLY A 877 18.75 63.16 -24.43
N LEU A 878 17.98 63.84 -25.28
CA LEU A 878 18.50 64.70 -26.34
C LEU A 878 19.34 65.86 -25.79
N HIS A 879 18.86 66.50 -24.72
CA HIS A 879 19.53 67.61 -24.04
C HIS A 879 20.80 67.13 -23.35
N TRP A 880 20.75 65.99 -22.65
CA TRP A 880 21.92 65.35 -22.04
C TRP A 880 23.00 65.03 -23.08
N ALA A 881 22.64 64.51 -24.26
CA ALA A 881 23.59 64.22 -25.33
C ALA A 881 24.26 65.51 -25.86
N GLY A 882 23.48 66.53 -26.21
CA GLY A 882 24.00 67.81 -26.71
C GLY A 882 24.91 68.53 -25.71
N CYS A 883 24.44 68.70 -24.47
CA CYS A 883 25.22 69.33 -23.41
C CYS A 883 26.50 68.54 -23.08
N THR A 884 26.46 67.21 -23.13
CA THR A 884 27.66 66.37 -22.95
C THR A 884 28.70 66.63 -24.03
N ILE A 885 28.30 66.70 -25.32
CA ILE A 885 29.25 66.99 -26.40
C ILE A 885 29.88 68.39 -26.23
N ILE A 886 29.06 69.41 -25.93
CA ILE A 886 29.51 70.80 -25.70
C ILE A 886 30.51 70.87 -24.52
N ALA A 887 30.22 70.17 -23.42
CA ALA A 887 31.08 70.11 -22.24
C ALA A 887 32.40 69.36 -22.53
N LEU A 888 32.36 68.22 -23.22
CA LEU A 888 33.55 67.42 -23.54
C LEU A 888 34.50 68.11 -24.54
N LEU A 889 33.95 68.94 -25.45
CA LEU A 889 34.72 69.83 -26.32
C LEU A 889 35.26 71.08 -25.60
N GLY A 890 34.90 71.30 -24.33
CA GLY A 890 35.29 72.49 -23.56
C GLY A 890 34.63 73.78 -24.05
N GLN A 891 33.54 73.67 -24.80
CA GLN A 891 32.88 74.81 -25.46
C GLN A 891 31.77 75.45 -24.61
N GLN A 892 31.42 74.87 -23.45
CA GLN A 892 30.36 75.34 -22.54
C GLN A 892 30.35 76.87 -22.34
N ARG A 893 31.47 77.47 -21.91
CA ARG A 893 31.55 78.93 -21.67
C ARG A 893 31.35 79.78 -22.94
N ARG A 894 31.63 79.23 -24.11
CA ARG A 894 31.37 79.90 -25.40
C ARG A 894 29.91 79.73 -25.81
N PHE A 895 29.32 78.56 -25.58
CA PHE A 895 27.90 78.30 -25.80
C PHE A 895 27.04 79.19 -24.89
N GLU A 896 27.31 79.23 -23.58
CA GLU A 896 26.61 80.11 -22.60
C GLU A 896 26.70 81.61 -22.92
N ALA A 897 27.72 82.03 -23.68
CA ALA A 897 27.94 83.42 -24.10
C ALA A 897 27.44 83.73 -25.53
N LEU A 898 27.29 82.73 -26.39
CA LEU A 898 27.02 82.90 -27.82
C LEU A 898 25.79 82.15 -28.34
N ASP A 899 25.07 81.42 -27.48
CA ASP A 899 23.82 80.75 -27.84
C ASP A 899 22.73 81.76 -28.21
N PHE A 900 22.03 81.48 -29.32
CA PHE A 900 21.02 82.38 -29.87
C PHE A 900 19.79 82.48 -28.98
N CYS A 901 19.34 81.37 -28.40
CA CYS A 901 18.17 81.36 -27.52
C CYS A 901 18.46 82.12 -26.23
N TYR A 902 19.64 81.96 -25.61
CA TYR A 902 20.05 82.71 -24.43
C TYR A 902 20.27 84.19 -24.71
N HIS A 903 20.81 84.54 -25.88
CA HIS A 903 20.97 85.94 -26.28
C HIS A 903 19.61 86.62 -26.56
N ILE A 904 18.71 85.95 -27.29
CA ILE A 904 17.33 86.40 -27.50
C ILE A 904 16.61 86.52 -26.16
N LEU A 905 16.70 85.53 -25.25
CA LEU A 905 16.07 85.59 -23.94
C LEU A 905 16.60 86.78 -23.10
N ARG A 906 17.91 87.07 -23.14
CA ARG A 906 18.49 88.24 -22.49
C ARG A 906 17.96 89.53 -23.11
N ILE A 907 17.97 89.66 -24.43
CA ILE A 907 17.40 90.80 -25.15
C ILE A 907 15.92 90.99 -24.78
N PHE A 908 15.09 89.95 -24.86
CA PHE A 908 13.67 90.00 -24.55
C PHE A 908 13.42 90.35 -23.07
N SER A 909 14.26 89.87 -22.14
CA SER A 909 14.18 90.23 -20.72
C SER A 909 14.58 91.69 -20.41
N VAL A 910 15.25 92.37 -21.34
CA VAL A 910 15.61 93.80 -21.26
C VAL A 910 14.59 94.64 -22.04
N LEU A 911 14.15 94.18 -23.21
CA LEU A 911 13.05 94.78 -23.98
C LEU A 911 11.74 94.77 -23.20
N ALA A 912 11.44 93.72 -22.44
CA ALA A 912 10.30 93.68 -21.53
C ALA A 912 10.40 94.70 -20.37
N ARG A 913 11.61 95.12 -19.98
CA ARG A 913 11.82 96.20 -19.00
C ARG A 913 11.73 97.59 -19.64
N HIS A 914 12.06 97.74 -20.92
CA HIS A 914 11.87 99.00 -21.65
C HIS A 914 10.43 99.19 -22.14
N LEU A 915 9.73 98.13 -22.57
CA LEU A 915 8.31 98.17 -22.90
C LEU A 915 7.43 98.51 -21.69
N ALA A 916 7.89 98.22 -20.47
CA ALA A 916 7.27 98.67 -19.23
C ALA A 916 7.58 100.14 -18.85
N ALA A 917 8.34 100.88 -19.68
CA ALA A 917 8.88 102.21 -19.37
C ALA A 917 8.77 103.23 -20.52
N VAL A 918 7.94 102.96 -21.54
CA VAL A 918 7.80 103.81 -22.75
C VAL A 918 6.36 104.32 -22.97
N ASP A 919 5.41 103.98 -22.10
CA ASP A 919 4.18 104.79 -21.96
C ASP A 919 4.46 105.99 -21.03
N GLU A 920 4.40 107.20 -21.60
CA GLU A 920 4.54 108.56 -21.01
C GLU A 920 5.91 109.29 -21.08
N ASP A 921 6.32 109.62 -22.32
CA ASP A 921 6.72 110.95 -22.87
C ASP A 921 7.76 111.91 -22.19
N ARG A 922 8.61 112.52 -23.06
CA ARG A 922 9.43 113.77 -22.94
C ARG A 922 10.74 113.87 -22.10
N GLY A 923 11.88 113.76 -22.82
CA GLY A 923 12.72 114.91 -23.25
C GLY A 923 13.63 115.66 -22.25
N GLY A 924 14.92 115.89 -22.61
CA GLY A 924 15.80 116.85 -21.90
C GLY A 924 17.32 116.60 -22.00
N VAL A 925 17.97 117.24 -22.97
CA VAL A 925 19.37 117.11 -23.41
C VAL A 925 20.45 117.64 -22.43
N GLU A 926 21.56 116.87 -22.29
CA GLU A 926 22.98 117.20 -22.01
C GLU A 926 23.45 118.11 -20.83
N HIS A 927 24.60 117.74 -20.22
CA HIS A 927 25.86 118.50 -20.46
C HIS A 927 27.17 117.79 -20.10
N VAL A 928 28.14 117.85 -21.03
CA VAL A 928 29.59 117.62 -20.81
C VAL A 928 30.26 118.95 -20.39
N ARG A 929 31.40 118.92 -19.68
CA ARG A 929 32.25 120.09 -19.37
C ARG A 929 33.64 120.00 -20.00
N CYS A 930 34.14 121.12 -20.55
CA CYS A 930 35.42 121.25 -21.27
C CYS A 930 36.39 122.24 -20.52
N PHE A 931 37.51 122.82 -21.01
CA PHE A 931 38.01 123.04 -22.39
C PHE A 931 39.57 123.01 -22.52
N PRO A 932 40.37 124.00 -23.03
CA PRO A 932 41.19 123.76 -24.24
C PRO A 932 42.75 123.94 -24.07
N PRO A 933 43.52 124.60 -25.00
CA PRO A 933 44.38 124.06 -26.08
C PRO A 933 45.92 124.39 -25.89
N PRO A 934 46.84 124.26 -26.90
CA PRO A 934 47.16 125.41 -27.80
C PRO A 934 47.85 125.19 -29.22
N SER A 935 47.48 126.06 -30.18
CA SER A 935 48.24 126.84 -31.23
C SER A 935 49.29 126.31 -32.29
N THR A 936 48.91 126.42 -33.60
CA THR A 936 49.57 127.10 -34.79
C THR A 936 50.99 126.70 -35.34
N THR A 937 51.34 126.76 -36.65
CA THR A 937 51.15 127.83 -37.70
C THR A 937 51.20 127.38 -39.20
N GLN A 938 50.46 128.12 -40.08
CA GLN A 938 50.70 128.54 -41.51
C GLN A 938 50.91 127.50 -42.67
N HIS A 939 49.99 127.43 -43.66
CA HIS A 939 49.96 128.07 -45.04
C HIS A 939 50.77 127.30 -46.13
N VAL A 940 50.43 127.21 -47.43
CA VAL A 940 49.41 127.76 -48.38
C VAL A 940 48.91 126.59 -49.28
N GLY A 941 47.70 126.53 -49.82
CA GLY A 941 46.54 127.44 -49.77
C GLY A 941 45.40 126.91 -50.65
#